data_AF-A0A934P365-F1
#
_entry.id   AF-A0A934P365-F1
#
_cell.length_a   1.000
_cell.length_b   1.000
_cell.length_c   1.000
_cell.angle_alpha   90.00
_cell.angle_beta   90.00
_cell.angle_gamma   90.00
#
_symmetry.space_group_name_H-M   'P 1'
#
loop_
_entity.id
_entity.type
_entity.pdbx_description
1 polymer ?
#
loop_
_entity_poly.entity_id
_entity_poly.type
_entity_poly.pdbx_seq_one_letter_code
_entity_poly.pdbx_strand_id
1 'polypeptide(L)'
;MPSEPRRRRSTLRRVRSQLGAAGQLLRAAASDPNLRKDLLGGLVGRAPAPAANRPVGDRTLPEGLADYSRSAHASVDVDYPVAETSAFLADLSRFPSWLTMHAGWRGDPPQIATAGVEFTQQAKIMGIPADIRWTVVTANDTEVELRGQGPMGLVIAQWLTIEPRDSGCTVWFDAGMDGQPIQGPMGSTVIRSLEEALDQSLAKIPAAMAAAGPLKVRRPTREPVLHTASGVLLDPRTPVIVGVGQVVQRVPDLTNPQEPAALSATALKLAAKDSGAGESLLRAADAAYAVPSASWSYRNQAALVADAVGANPAETVQSSKFGGDGGQLIINDAAQSIVDGIAEIILLSGAESGATLAAAQRAGKVPSWTEQAAGIAPTRTIGVDRTANNDAETAVGLGAPIYVYSLLESAVRRSLGREPKEHSQAIGELWSRFSSVAARNPYAWQPTELPAADITTTSEDNRMVSTPYTKLLCANLQVDLATGMIMCSAAAAEEAGIAQDKWVFVHAGASAHDEWFVSERADLAASPAIRTIGAAVLEHSGLSIDDIAHVDLYACFPSAVQIAARELGLPADDPNRPLTVTGGLTFGGGPGNNYGSHAVATLVGRLREQPETYALSTSLGWYATKHAIGIYSATPPRQSYAYLHPVVENPPSRPVLSGYTGDAVVEAYTVPFARDGKPEAAVLSLLNPKGERVLVRTKQEDIVAEAVDGDLLGLPVTVASGDAVTITGTCAVDLPAPPPPPVLVERRGPITVITLNRPEVRNAINLAAARALEQAIDAFEAAPTARIAVLTGGTAVFSSGMDLKAAARGQFPITEKRGPLGLVGAPPTKPLIAAVEGAALAGGCELALAADLIVAADNSQFGIPEPKRGLVAAGGGVLRLRERLPRNVAMELALTGDPMPAARLAELGLVNRIAPAGKALEVALELAAQIAVNAPLSVVASKQIIVESSDWNTAESFERQTQVASAALFSEDATEGVRAFAEHREPVWRGR
;
A
#
# COMPACT_ATOMS: atom_id res chain seq x y z
N MET A 1 -18.53 -71.57 -14.90
CA MET A 1 -18.62 -70.19 -15.40
C MET A 1 -19.25 -69.32 -14.32
N PRO A 2 -18.45 -68.58 -13.51
CA PRO A 2 -18.97 -67.81 -12.40
C PRO A 2 -19.18 -66.33 -12.78
N SER A 3 -20.44 -65.94 -12.70
CA SER A 3 -20.95 -64.63 -12.29
C SER A 3 -20.58 -64.29 -10.84
N GLU A 4 -20.73 -63.01 -10.47
CA GLU A 4 -20.89 -62.44 -9.10
C GLU A 4 -19.74 -61.79 -8.29
N PRO A 5 -18.41 -61.95 -8.48
CA PRO A 5 -17.47 -61.36 -7.52
C PRO A 5 -17.03 -59.90 -7.80
N ARG A 6 -17.27 -59.36 -9.01
CA ARG A 6 -16.77 -58.01 -9.39
C ARG A 6 -17.71 -56.84 -9.08
N ARG A 7 -19.05 -57.03 -9.11
CA ARG A 7 -19.99 -55.96 -8.69
C ARG A 7 -20.16 -55.88 -7.16
N ARG A 8 -19.99 -56.97 -6.41
CA ARG A 8 -20.02 -56.91 -4.93
C ARG A 8 -18.80 -56.20 -4.34
N ARG A 9 -17.60 -56.32 -4.94
CA ARG A 9 -16.37 -55.68 -4.42
C ARG A 9 -16.32 -54.16 -4.61
N SER A 10 -16.90 -53.59 -5.68
CA SER A 10 -16.95 -52.13 -5.85
C SER A 10 -18.02 -51.48 -4.97
N THR A 11 -19.18 -52.12 -4.79
CA THR A 11 -20.23 -51.65 -3.89
C THR A 11 -19.84 -51.80 -2.42
N LEU A 12 -19.16 -52.89 -2.02
CA LEU A 12 -18.65 -53.07 -0.64
C LEU A 12 -17.52 -52.09 -0.28
N ARG A 13 -16.72 -51.62 -1.26
CA ARG A 13 -15.64 -50.63 -1.03
C ARG A 13 -16.20 -49.21 -0.94
N ARG A 14 -17.25 -48.89 -1.72
CA ARG A 14 -18.01 -47.62 -1.63
C ARG A 14 -18.81 -47.53 -0.33
N VAL A 15 -19.42 -48.64 0.11
CA VAL A 15 -20.15 -48.73 1.40
C VAL A 15 -19.18 -48.71 2.60
N ARG A 16 -17.99 -49.32 2.50
CA ARG A 16 -16.96 -49.25 3.57
C ARG A 16 -16.29 -47.87 3.70
N SER A 17 -16.08 -47.15 2.59
CA SER A 17 -15.55 -45.77 2.67
C SER A 17 -16.62 -44.79 3.18
N GLN A 18 -17.89 -44.99 2.82
CA GLN A 18 -19.02 -44.22 3.36
C GLN A 18 -19.27 -44.49 4.86
N LEU A 19 -19.09 -45.73 5.34
CA LEU A 19 -19.16 -46.06 6.78
C LEU A 19 -17.95 -45.54 7.59
N GLY A 20 -16.77 -45.41 6.96
CA GLY A 20 -15.56 -44.88 7.60
C GLY A 20 -15.61 -43.36 7.86
N ALA A 21 -16.11 -42.59 6.89
CA ALA A 21 -16.29 -41.15 7.01
C ALA A 21 -17.46 -40.79 7.95
N ALA A 22 -18.59 -41.52 7.86
CA ALA A 22 -19.69 -41.39 8.81
C ALA A 22 -19.26 -41.77 10.25
N GLY A 23 -18.36 -42.74 10.41
CA GLY A 23 -17.85 -43.20 11.71
C GLY A 23 -16.83 -42.28 12.39
N GLN A 24 -16.24 -41.32 11.67
CA GLN A 24 -15.39 -40.26 12.24
C GLN A 24 -16.22 -39.03 12.62
N LEU A 25 -17.22 -38.66 11.80
CA LEU A 25 -18.20 -37.62 12.14
C LEU A 25 -19.11 -38.02 13.31
N LEU A 26 -19.56 -39.28 13.39
CA LEU A 26 -20.29 -39.82 14.54
C LEU A 26 -19.44 -39.87 15.82
N ARG A 27 -18.10 -39.97 15.70
CA ARG A 27 -17.19 -39.93 16.86
C ARG A 27 -16.92 -38.51 17.35
N ALA A 28 -16.91 -37.52 16.46
CA ALA A 28 -16.87 -36.10 16.81
C ALA A 28 -18.23 -35.60 17.38
N ALA A 29 -19.35 -36.12 16.89
CA ALA A 29 -20.68 -35.86 17.43
C ALA A 29 -20.93 -36.50 18.82
N ALA A 30 -20.20 -37.58 19.15
CA ALA A 30 -20.33 -38.30 20.42
C ALA A 30 -19.70 -37.57 21.63
N SER A 31 -18.90 -36.53 21.40
CA SER A 31 -18.27 -35.70 22.43
C SER A 31 -19.08 -34.47 22.85
N ASP A 32 -20.18 -34.16 22.14
CA ASP A 32 -21.09 -33.07 22.48
C ASP A 32 -22.36 -33.62 23.17
N PRO A 33 -22.62 -33.27 24.45
CA PRO A 33 -23.78 -33.74 25.21
C PRO A 33 -25.14 -33.42 24.58
N ASN A 34 -25.26 -32.31 23.84
CA ASN A 34 -26.51 -31.88 23.20
C ASN A 34 -26.76 -32.67 21.90
N LEU A 35 -25.72 -32.89 21.10
CA LEU A 35 -25.79 -33.75 19.92
C LEU A 35 -26.04 -35.23 20.27
N ARG A 36 -25.50 -35.72 21.39
CA ARG A 36 -25.78 -37.07 21.91
C ARG A 36 -27.26 -37.27 22.25
N LYS A 37 -27.91 -36.24 22.80
CA LYS A 37 -29.32 -36.24 23.18
C LYS A 37 -30.23 -36.29 21.94
N ASP A 38 -29.85 -35.56 20.88
CA ASP A 38 -30.56 -35.54 19.61
C ASP A 38 -30.36 -36.83 18.77
N LEU A 39 -29.13 -37.39 18.77
CA LEU A 39 -28.82 -38.68 18.11
C LEU A 39 -29.54 -39.87 18.76
N LEU A 40 -29.68 -39.87 20.09
CA LEU A 40 -30.44 -40.89 20.83
C LEU A 40 -31.95 -40.76 20.59
N GLY A 41 -32.48 -39.56 20.37
CA GLY A 41 -33.88 -39.33 20.01
C GLY A 41 -34.26 -39.87 18.62
N GLY A 42 -33.35 -39.73 17.65
CA GLY A 42 -33.55 -40.19 16.27
C GLY A 42 -33.52 -41.72 16.07
N LEU A 43 -32.79 -42.45 16.91
CA LEU A 43 -32.63 -43.91 16.80
C LEU A 43 -33.76 -44.73 17.45
N VAL A 44 -34.59 -44.13 18.31
CA VAL A 44 -35.66 -44.83 19.07
C VAL A 44 -37.06 -44.55 18.48
N GLY A 45 -37.15 -43.93 17.29
CA GLY A 45 -38.45 -43.64 16.66
C GLY A 45 -39.33 -42.66 17.47
N ARG A 46 -38.71 -41.87 18.36
CA ARG A 46 -39.33 -40.73 19.06
C ARG A 46 -38.59 -39.45 18.71
N ALA A 47 -38.37 -39.20 17.43
CA ALA A 47 -38.23 -37.82 17.01
C ALA A 47 -39.62 -37.18 17.16
N PRO A 48 -39.77 -36.00 17.80
CA PRO A 48 -40.91 -35.16 17.45
C PRO A 48 -40.86 -34.97 15.93
N ALA A 49 -42.03 -34.88 15.29
CA ALA A 49 -42.13 -34.56 13.86
C ALA A 49 -41.12 -33.46 13.49
N PRO A 50 -40.52 -33.47 12.28
CA PRO A 50 -39.59 -32.42 11.87
C PRO A 50 -40.19 -31.09 12.29
N ALA A 51 -39.42 -30.29 13.05
CA ALA A 51 -39.87 -28.94 13.36
C ALA A 51 -40.21 -28.33 12.00
N ALA A 52 -41.50 -28.06 11.79
CA ALA A 52 -41.93 -27.42 10.57
C ALA A 52 -41.09 -26.15 10.45
N ASN A 53 -40.60 -25.85 9.24
CA ASN A 53 -40.08 -24.52 8.91
C ASN A 53 -40.98 -23.52 9.65
N ARG A 54 -40.38 -22.63 10.44
CA ARG A 54 -41.11 -21.52 11.07
C ARG A 54 -42.02 -20.96 9.98
N PRO A 55 -43.35 -20.92 10.14
CA PRO A 55 -44.23 -20.56 9.04
C PRO A 55 -43.83 -19.16 8.57
N VAL A 56 -43.14 -19.13 7.44
CA VAL A 56 -43.04 -17.95 6.58
C VAL A 56 -44.50 -17.69 6.24
N GLY A 57 -45.07 -16.56 6.66
CA GLY A 57 -46.50 -16.27 6.49
C GLY A 57 -46.90 -16.18 5.01
N ASP A 58 -47.80 -15.27 4.63
CA ASP A 58 -48.12 -15.03 3.20
C ASP A 58 -46.96 -14.38 2.39
N ARG A 59 -45.70 -14.51 2.83
CA ARG A 59 -44.52 -13.96 2.14
C ARG A 59 -44.10 -14.85 0.97
N THR A 60 -43.77 -14.20 -0.15
CA THR A 60 -43.18 -14.86 -1.31
C THR A 60 -41.69 -15.10 -1.06
N LEU A 61 -41.23 -16.35 -1.19
CA LEU A 61 -39.81 -16.70 -1.04
C LEU A 61 -38.99 -16.27 -2.28
N PRO A 62 -37.69 -15.97 -2.12
CA PRO A 62 -36.81 -15.61 -3.24
C PRO A 62 -36.76 -16.67 -4.34
N GLU A 63 -36.68 -16.22 -5.60
CA GLU A 63 -36.57 -17.11 -6.75
C GLU A 63 -35.27 -17.93 -6.70
N GLY A 64 -35.36 -19.22 -7.06
CA GLY A 64 -34.23 -20.15 -6.98
C GLY A 64 -33.90 -20.69 -5.58
N LEU A 65 -34.55 -20.23 -4.51
CA LEU A 65 -34.37 -20.83 -3.18
C LEU A 65 -34.89 -22.27 -3.10
N ALA A 66 -35.95 -22.58 -3.86
CA ALA A 66 -36.53 -23.92 -3.95
C ALA A 66 -35.61 -24.95 -4.64
N ASP A 67 -34.58 -24.50 -5.36
CA ASP A 67 -33.62 -25.38 -6.04
C ASP A 67 -32.63 -26.03 -5.06
N TYR A 68 -32.58 -25.54 -3.82
CA TYR A 68 -31.69 -26.06 -2.79
C TYR A 68 -32.39 -27.14 -1.97
N SER A 69 -31.67 -28.23 -1.71
CA SER A 69 -32.20 -29.38 -0.95
C SER A 69 -32.66 -29.04 0.47
N ARG A 70 -32.17 -27.91 1.02
CA ARG A 70 -32.52 -27.37 2.33
C ARG A 70 -32.48 -25.85 2.31
N SER A 71 -33.35 -25.21 3.07
CA SER A 71 -33.39 -23.76 3.26
C SER A 71 -33.53 -23.39 4.74
N ALA A 72 -33.09 -22.17 5.07
CA ALA A 72 -33.20 -21.53 6.38
C ALA A 72 -33.67 -20.10 6.18
N HIS A 73 -34.47 -19.57 7.13
CA HIS A 73 -35.11 -18.27 6.99
C HIS A 73 -35.15 -17.54 8.34
N ALA A 74 -34.74 -16.27 8.34
CA ALA A 74 -34.82 -15.39 9.49
C ALA A 74 -35.33 -14.01 9.05
N SER A 75 -35.92 -13.25 9.98
CA SER A 75 -36.25 -11.85 9.75
C SER A 75 -36.09 -11.00 10.99
N VAL A 76 -35.87 -9.70 10.76
CA VAL A 76 -35.85 -8.67 11.80
C VAL A 76 -36.49 -7.41 11.26
N ASP A 77 -37.27 -6.75 12.11
CA ASP A 77 -37.78 -5.43 11.83
C ASP A 77 -36.75 -4.39 12.22
N VAL A 78 -36.50 -3.44 11.32
CA VAL A 78 -35.57 -2.32 11.54
C VAL A 78 -36.30 -1.00 11.32
N ASP A 79 -36.12 -0.08 12.26
CA ASP A 79 -36.71 1.27 12.22
C ASP A 79 -35.85 2.23 11.36
N TYR A 80 -35.36 1.74 10.21
CA TYR A 80 -34.58 2.49 9.23
C TYR A 80 -35.24 2.44 7.85
N PRO A 81 -35.09 3.48 7.00
CA PRO A 81 -35.55 3.46 5.63
C PRO A 81 -34.94 2.30 4.82
N VAL A 82 -35.67 1.79 3.82
CA VAL A 82 -35.22 0.70 2.92
C VAL A 82 -33.86 1.02 2.30
N ALA A 83 -33.66 2.25 1.82
CA ALA A 83 -32.43 2.69 1.18
C ALA A 83 -31.21 2.59 2.13
N GLU A 84 -31.32 3.08 3.37
CA GLU A 84 -30.25 3.01 4.37
C GLU A 84 -29.98 1.57 4.81
N THR A 85 -31.03 0.78 4.94
CA THR A 85 -30.92 -0.64 5.28
C THR A 85 -30.22 -1.42 4.16
N SER A 86 -30.58 -1.17 2.91
CA SER A 86 -29.95 -1.75 1.72
C SER A 86 -28.49 -1.37 1.61
N ALA A 87 -28.17 -0.09 1.83
CA ALA A 87 -26.80 0.42 1.92
C ALA A 87 -25.93 -0.39 2.87
N PHE A 88 -26.44 -0.58 4.08
CA PHE A 88 -25.73 -1.25 5.16
C PHE A 88 -25.51 -2.73 4.85
N LEU A 89 -26.52 -3.40 4.28
CA LEU A 89 -26.44 -4.82 3.94
C LEU A 89 -25.57 -5.07 2.71
N ALA A 90 -25.52 -4.13 1.77
CA ALA A 90 -24.67 -4.20 0.58
C ALA A 90 -23.21 -3.83 0.85
N ASP A 91 -22.90 -3.11 1.93
CA ASP A 91 -21.52 -2.84 2.35
C ASP A 91 -20.92 -4.12 2.98
N LEU A 92 -20.26 -4.90 2.13
CA LEU A 92 -19.66 -6.17 2.50
C LEU A 92 -18.58 -5.97 3.56
N SER A 93 -17.85 -4.84 3.55
CA SER A 93 -16.80 -4.54 4.52
C SER A 93 -17.32 -4.52 5.97
N ARG A 94 -18.64 -4.35 6.14
CA ARG A 94 -19.35 -4.34 7.44
C ARG A 94 -19.80 -5.71 7.90
N PHE A 95 -19.64 -6.77 7.12
CA PHE A 95 -19.96 -8.13 7.56
C PHE A 95 -19.34 -8.48 8.93
N PRO A 96 -18.09 -8.10 9.27
CA PRO A 96 -17.53 -8.33 10.61
C PRO A 96 -18.35 -7.72 11.76
N SER A 97 -19.13 -6.66 11.49
CA SER A 97 -19.88 -5.92 12.52
C SER A 97 -21.22 -6.58 12.89
N TRP A 98 -21.82 -7.38 12.00
CA TRP A 98 -23.17 -7.92 12.21
C TRP A 98 -23.36 -9.37 11.76
N LEU A 99 -22.68 -9.82 10.70
CA LEU A 99 -22.82 -11.16 10.17
C LEU A 99 -22.07 -12.16 11.08
N THR A 100 -22.80 -12.90 11.90
CA THR A 100 -22.22 -13.79 12.93
C THR A 100 -21.42 -14.94 12.32
N MET A 101 -21.78 -15.36 11.10
CA MET A 101 -20.99 -16.33 10.35
C MET A 101 -19.71 -15.74 9.77
N HIS A 102 -19.47 -14.43 9.76
CA HIS A 102 -18.21 -13.88 9.25
C HIS A 102 -17.03 -14.20 10.19
N ALA A 103 -15.91 -14.66 9.64
CA ALA A 103 -14.67 -14.94 10.37
C ALA A 103 -13.44 -14.20 9.81
N GLY A 104 -13.49 -13.72 8.57
CA GLY A 104 -12.42 -12.93 7.95
C GLY A 104 -12.53 -12.86 6.43
N TRP A 105 -11.64 -12.09 5.79
CA TRP A 105 -11.51 -11.98 4.34
C TRP A 105 -10.28 -12.73 3.82
N ARG A 106 -10.28 -13.09 2.53
CA ARG A 106 -9.08 -13.50 1.81
C ARG A 106 -8.78 -12.44 0.75
N GLY A 107 -7.65 -11.76 0.89
CA GLY A 107 -7.33 -10.54 0.12
C GLY A 107 -7.88 -9.28 0.79
N ASP A 108 -7.95 -8.19 0.03
CA ASP A 108 -8.54 -6.95 0.52
C ASP A 108 -10.04 -7.15 0.84
N PRO A 109 -10.56 -6.55 1.92
CA PRO A 109 -11.99 -6.62 2.23
C PRO A 109 -12.82 -6.13 1.04
N PRO A 110 -13.79 -6.91 0.55
CA PRO A 110 -14.71 -6.42 -0.45
C PRO A 110 -15.47 -5.24 0.14
N GLN A 111 -15.55 -4.17 -0.63
CA GLN A 111 -16.19 -2.94 -0.18
C GLN A 111 -17.71 -3.10 -0.33
N ILE A 112 -18.22 -3.05 -1.55
CA ILE A 112 -19.65 -2.98 -1.83
C ILE A 112 -20.08 -4.16 -2.71
N ALA A 113 -21.16 -4.84 -2.33
CA ALA A 113 -21.74 -5.97 -3.04
C ALA A 113 -22.27 -5.53 -4.39
N THR A 114 -21.54 -5.75 -5.48
CA THR A 114 -21.97 -5.44 -6.86
C THR A 114 -22.08 -6.69 -7.69
N ALA A 115 -23.13 -6.83 -8.53
CA ALA A 115 -23.31 -8.01 -9.37
C ALA A 115 -22.03 -8.31 -10.17
N GLY A 116 -21.58 -9.57 -10.15
CA GLY A 116 -20.32 -10.01 -10.73
C GLY A 116 -19.08 -9.81 -9.86
N VAL A 117 -19.18 -9.10 -8.73
CA VAL A 117 -18.08 -9.05 -7.73
C VAL A 117 -17.90 -10.45 -7.17
N GLU A 118 -16.69 -10.95 -7.33
CA GLU A 118 -16.24 -12.17 -6.71
C GLU A 118 -15.37 -11.82 -5.50
N PHE A 119 -15.68 -12.44 -4.38
CA PHE A 119 -14.88 -12.28 -3.17
C PHE A 119 -14.84 -13.60 -2.41
N THR A 120 -13.80 -13.77 -1.62
CA THR A 120 -13.67 -14.95 -0.77
C THR A 120 -13.81 -14.53 0.68
N GLN A 121 -14.89 -15.01 1.30
CA GLN A 121 -15.18 -14.80 2.72
C GLN A 121 -14.86 -16.07 3.48
N GLN A 122 -14.17 -15.94 4.60
CA GLN A 122 -14.11 -17.00 5.59
C GLN A 122 -15.41 -16.96 6.42
N ALA A 123 -16.34 -17.90 6.21
CA ALA A 123 -17.69 -17.94 6.80
C ALA A 123 -17.96 -19.21 7.63
N LYS A 124 -18.28 -19.09 8.92
CA LYS A 124 -18.62 -20.13 9.92
C LYS A 124 -19.92 -20.86 9.58
N ILE A 125 -19.81 -22.14 9.21
CA ILE A 125 -20.90 -23.09 9.01
C ILE A 125 -20.81 -24.14 10.14
N MET A 126 -21.79 -24.20 11.04
CA MET A 126 -21.68 -24.99 12.29
C MET A 126 -20.47 -24.62 13.19
N GLY A 127 -20.08 -23.34 13.21
CA GLY A 127 -18.88 -22.89 13.93
C GLY A 127 -17.55 -23.24 13.24
N ILE A 128 -17.63 -23.92 12.10
CA ILE A 128 -16.53 -24.32 11.21
C ILE A 128 -16.54 -23.38 10.02
N PRO A 129 -15.64 -22.41 9.89
CA PRO A 129 -15.62 -21.58 8.72
C PRO A 129 -15.48 -22.33 7.42
N ALA A 130 -15.44 -21.52 6.41
CA ALA A 130 -15.28 -21.95 5.08
C ALA A 130 -14.84 -20.74 4.29
N ASP A 131 -13.75 -20.81 3.55
CA ASP A 131 -13.61 -19.98 2.35
C ASP A 131 -14.79 -20.28 1.41
N ILE A 132 -15.82 -19.44 1.51
CA ILE A 132 -16.90 -19.42 0.54
C ILE A 132 -16.52 -18.38 -0.50
N ARG A 133 -16.40 -18.86 -1.73
CA ARG A 133 -16.26 -17.98 -2.89
C ARG A 133 -17.63 -17.51 -3.25
N TRP A 134 -17.88 -16.27 -2.91
CA TRP A 134 -19.12 -15.61 -3.24
C TRP A 134 -18.98 -14.94 -4.58
N THR A 135 -19.95 -15.19 -5.44
CA THR A 135 -20.30 -14.29 -6.51
C THR A 135 -21.53 -13.54 -6.05
N VAL A 136 -21.46 -12.21 -6.02
CA VAL A 136 -22.67 -11.40 -5.93
C VAL A 136 -23.43 -11.60 -7.24
N VAL A 137 -24.58 -12.26 -7.21
CA VAL A 137 -25.37 -12.51 -8.42
C VAL A 137 -26.28 -11.34 -8.70
N THR A 138 -27.00 -10.92 -7.67
CA THR A 138 -27.85 -9.74 -7.72
C THR A 138 -27.52 -8.87 -6.53
N ALA A 139 -27.44 -7.57 -6.73
CA ALA A 139 -27.45 -6.63 -5.64
C ALA A 139 -28.16 -5.37 -6.12
N ASN A 140 -29.33 -5.11 -5.57
CA ASN A 140 -30.24 -4.02 -5.88
C ASN A 140 -30.83 -3.44 -4.59
N ASP A 141 -31.72 -2.45 -4.70
CA ASP A 141 -32.25 -1.69 -3.56
C ASP A 141 -33.01 -2.55 -2.54
N THR A 142 -33.55 -3.69 -2.94
CA THR A 142 -34.39 -4.55 -2.09
C THR A 142 -33.80 -5.94 -1.88
N GLU A 143 -32.68 -6.27 -2.52
CA GLU A 143 -32.15 -7.62 -2.54
C GLU A 143 -30.63 -7.65 -2.77
N VAL A 144 -29.92 -8.37 -1.90
CA VAL A 144 -28.54 -8.83 -2.15
C VAL A 144 -28.56 -10.35 -2.20
N GLU A 145 -28.31 -10.90 -3.38
CA GLU A 145 -28.15 -12.31 -3.64
C GLU A 145 -26.66 -12.66 -3.77
N LEU A 146 -26.20 -13.56 -2.92
CA LEU A 146 -24.87 -14.13 -2.97
C LEU A 146 -24.98 -15.61 -3.31
N ARG A 147 -24.22 -16.05 -4.32
CA ARG A 147 -24.03 -17.48 -4.60
C ARG A 147 -22.63 -17.86 -4.19
N GLY A 148 -22.56 -18.78 -3.24
CA GLY A 148 -21.34 -19.25 -2.62
C GLY A 148 -21.00 -20.66 -3.07
N GLN A 149 -19.77 -20.86 -3.52
CA GLN A 149 -19.19 -22.20 -3.64
C GLN A 149 -18.18 -22.42 -2.53
N GLY A 150 -18.41 -23.47 -1.75
CA GLY A 150 -17.45 -24.03 -0.84
C GLY A 150 -16.92 -25.40 -1.32
N PRO A 151 -15.86 -25.94 -0.72
CA PRO A 151 -15.29 -27.27 -0.89
C PRO A 151 -16.29 -28.37 -0.66
N MET A 152 -15.85 -29.57 -1.01
CA MET A 152 -16.64 -30.78 -0.93
C MET A 152 -17.97 -30.66 -1.71
N GLY A 153 -18.02 -29.73 -2.68
CA GLY A 153 -19.22 -29.43 -3.46
C GLY A 153 -20.33 -28.77 -2.65
N LEU A 154 -20.00 -28.09 -1.55
CA LEU A 154 -20.97 -27.28 -0.82
C LEU A 154 -21.41 -26.10 -1.70
N VAL A 155 -22.70 -26.01 -1.95
CA VAL A 155 -23.30 -24.86 -2.61
C VAL A 155 -24.16 -24.17 -1.57
N ILE A 156 -23.91 -22.88 -1.35
CA ILE A 156 -24.73 -22.04 -0.48
C ILE A 156 -25.21 -20.86 -1.28
N ALA A 157 -26.42 -20.44 -1.03
CA ALA A 157 -26.93 -19.18 -1.51
C ALA A 157 -27.56 -18.40 -0.38
N GLN A 158 -27.44 -17.09 -0.45
CA GLN A 158 -27.94 -16.16 0.55
C GLN A 158 -28.69 -15.04 -0.14
N TRP A 159 -29.84 -14.71 0.42
CA TRP A 159 -30.67 -13.60 0.00
C TRP A 159 -30.92 -12.72 1.21
N LEU A 160 -30.48 -11.48 1.14
CA LEU A 160 -30.89 -10.43 2.05
C LEU A 160 -31.94 -9.61 1.34
N THR A 161 -33.22 -9.81 1.64
CA THR A 161 -34.32 -9.06 1.00
C THR A 161 -34.98 -8.10 1.98
N ILE A 162 -35.38 -6.93 1.49
CA ILE A 162 -35.94 -5.86 2.31
C ILE A 162 -37.39 -5.60 1.89
N GLU A 163 -38.32 -5.70 2.84
CA GLU A 163 -39.74 -5.43 2.63
C GLU A 163 -40.16 -4.13 3.36
N PRO A 164 -40.76 -3.14 2.68
CA PRO A 164 -41.17 -1.89 3.30
C PRO A 164 -42.29 -2.07 4.34
N ARG A 165 -42.30 -1.22 5.38
CA ARG A 165 -43.37 -1.13 6.39
C ARG A 165 -43.87 0.31 6.56
N ASP A 166 -44.99 0.49 7.27
CA ASP A 166 -45.55 1.80 7.60
C ASP A 166 -44.54 2.72 8.33
N SER A 167 -43.64 2.13 9.13
CA SER A 167 -42.45 2.78 9.69
C SER A 167 -41.27 1.80 9.65
N GLY A 168 -40.23 2.13 8.88
CA GLY A 168 -39.04 1.27 8.70
C GLY A 168 -39.21 0.19 7.64
N CYS A 169 -38.51 -0.94 7.81
CA CYS A 169 -38.63 -2.10 6.92
C CYS A 169 -38.35 -3.41 7.67
N THR A 170 -38.73 -4.53 7.06
CA THR A 170 -38.35 -5.88 7.51
C THR A 170 -37.19 -6.35 6.64
N VAL A 171 -36.08 -6.73 7.28
CA VAL A 171 -34.98 -7.42 6.62
C VAL A 171 -35.20 -8.92 6.79
N TRP A 172 -35.23 -9.61 5.67
CA TRP A 172 -35.24 -11.06 5.61
C TRP A 172 -33.86 -11.55 5.20
N PHE A 173 -33.42 -12.62 5.86
CA PHE A 173 -32.22 -13.33 5.52
C PHE A 173 -32.60 -14.79 5.24
N ASP A 174 -32.66 -15.11 3.96
CA ASP A 174 -32.91 -16.46 3.48
C ASP A 174 -31.60 -17.09 3.03
N ALA A 175 -31.45 -18.38 3.28
CA ALA A 175 -30.28 -19.12 2.81
C ALA A 175 -30.68 -20.51 2.31
N GLY A 176 -30.14 -20.88 1.16
CA GLY A 176 -30.29 -22.20 0.54
C GLY A 176 -28.98 -22.95 0.60
N MET A 177 -29.02 -24.25 0.89
CA MET A 177 -27.83 -25.10 0.92
C MET A 177 -28.03 -26.40 0.14
N ASP A 178 -27.00 -26.81 -0.59
CA ASP A 178 -26.92 -28.11 -1.25
C ASP A 178 -25.48 -28.66 -1.26
N GLY A 179 -25.32 -29.92 -1.66
CA GLY A 179 -24.04 -30.62 -1.72
C GLY A 179 -23.95 -31.85 -0.82
N GLN A 180 -22.88 -32.65 -1.01
CA GLN A 180 -22.66 -33.92 -0.30
C GLN A 180 -22.77 -33.87 1.23
N PRO A 181 -22.27 -32.84 1.95
CA PRO A 181 -22.42 -32.77 3.41
C PRO A 181 -23.84 -32.41 3.88
N ILE A 182 -24.67 -31.80 3.03
CA ILE A 182 -26.05 -31.35 3.33
C ILE A 182 -27.07 -32.47 3.10
N GLN A 183 -26.87 -33.29 2.07
CA GLN A 183 -27.76 -34.41 1.73
C GLN A 183 -27.61 -35.65 2.64
N GLY A 184 -26.70 -35.61 3.62
CA GLY A 184 -26.42 -36.68 4.59
C GLY A 184 -27.18 -36.55 5.92
N PRO A 185 -26.96 -37.47 6.88
CA PRO A 185 -27.69 -37.52 8.16
C PRO A 185 -27.45 -36.33 9.10
N MET A 186 -26.48 -35.45 8.80
CA MET A 186 -26.24 -34.22 9.56
C MET A 186 -26.96 -32.99 9.00
N GLY A 187 -27.64 -33.10 7.85
CA GLY A 187 -28.25 -31.96 7.17
C GLY A 187 -29.27 -31.19 8.01
N SER A 188 -30.01 -31.86 8.91
CA SER A 188 -30.95 -31.19 9.82
C SER A 188 -30.25 -30.36 10.91
N THR A 189 -29.06 -30.78 11.35
CA THR A 189 -28.28 -30.05 12.35
C THR A 189 -27.57 -28.85 11.73
N VAL A 190 -27.05 -29.01 10.51
CA VAL A 190 -26.45 -27.92 9.73
C VAL A 190 -27.45 -26.79 9.51
N ILE A 191 -28.69 -27.14 9.14
CA ILE A 191 -29.74 -26.15 8.88
C ILE A 191 -30.19 -25.45 10.15
N ARG A 192 -30.34 -26.17 11.27
CA ARG A 192 -30.66 -25.53 12.56
C ARG A 192 -29.56 -24.54 12.99
N SER A 193 -28.29 -24.93 12.84
CA SER A 193 -27.17 -24.04 13.14
C SER A 193 -27.11 -22.85 12.19
N LEU A 194 -27.48 -23.03 10.93
CA LEU A 194 -27.59 -21.93 9.98
C LEU A 194 -28.74 -21.00 10.37
N GLU A 195 -29.94 -21.50 10.65
CA GLU A 195 -31.08 -20.71 11.14
C GLU A 195 -30.71 -19.88 12.37
N GLU A 196 -30.06 -20.49 13.37
CA GLU A 196 -29.58 -19.78 14.56
C GLU A 196 -28.55 -18.70 14.21
N ALA A 197 -27.65 -18.95 13.26
CA ALA A 197 -26.68 -17.97 12.81
C ALA A 197 -27.32 -16.81 12.02
N LEU A 198 -28.37 -17.08 11.22
CA LEU A 198 -29.14 -16.05 10.53
C LEU A 198 -29.88 -15.16 11.55
N ASP A 199 -30.60 -15.77 12.50
CA ASP A 199 -31.31 -15.05 13.58
C ASP A 199 -30.35 -14.18 14.41
N GLN A 200 -29.19 -14.71 14.80
CA GLN A 200 -28.18 -13.95 15.56
C GLN A 200 -27.52 -12.84 14.73
N SER A 201 -27.37 -13.03 13.42
CA SER A 201 -26.84 -12.00 12.54
C SER A 201 -27.83 -10.85 12.39
N LEU A 202 -29.09 -11.17 12.13
CA LEU A 202 -30.15 -10.18 12.00
C LEU A 202 -30.37 -9.39 13.31
N ALA A 203 -30.32 -10.04 14.47
CA ALA A 203 -30.46 -9.39 15.77
C ALA A 203 -29.38 -8.31 16.05
N LYS A 204 -28.23 -8.36 15.37
CA LYS A 204 -27.14 -7.37 15.51
C LYS A 204 -27.32 -6.15 14.60
N ILE A 205 -28.12 -6.25 13.55
CA ILE A 205 -28.28 -5.20 12.54
C ILE A 205 -28.72 -3.87 13.17
N PRO A 206 -29.75 -3.80 14.04
CA PRO A 206 -30.19 -2.51 14.59
C PRO A 206 -29.06 -1.75 15.33
N ALA A 207 -28.28 -2.46 16.16
CA ALA A 207 -27.18 -1.86 16.91
C ALA A 207 -25.98 -1.50 16.00
N ALA A 208 -25.68 -2.34 15.01
CA ALA A 208 -24.60 -2.09 14.06
C ALA A 208 -24.91 -0.91 13.13
N MET A 209 -26.17 -0.77 12.68
CA MET A 209 -26.64 0.39 11.92
C MET A 209 -26.58 1.67 12.76
N ALA A 210 -26.99 1.62 14.03
CA ALA A 210 -26.88 2.78 14.93
C ALA A 210 -25.43 3.22 15.17
N ALA A 211 -24.47 2.30 15.17
CA ALA A 211 -23.04 2.58 15.33
C ALA A 211 -22.34 3.00 14.02
N ALA A 212 -22.95 2.76 12.86
CA ALA A 212 -22.33 2.93 11.56
C ALA A 212 -22.18 4.38 11.08
N GLY A 213 -22.85 5.34 11.72
CA GLY A 213 -22.97 6.71 11.22
C GLY A 213 -23.86 6.78 9.96
N PRO A 214 -23.87 7.90 9.21
CA PRO A 214 -24.64 7.99 7.96
C PRO A 214 -24.15 6.94 6.95
N LEU A 215 -25.06 6.07 6.52
CA LEU A 215 -24.79 4.94 5.64
C LEU A 215 -24.79 5.37 4.17
N LYS A 216 -23.77 4.97 3.41
CA LYS A 216 -23.64 5.27 1.98
C LYS A 216 -24.52 4.32 1.16
N VAL A 217 -25.69 4.79 0.75
CA VAL A 217 -26.64 4.02 -0.08
C VAL A 217 -26.00 3.63 -1.40
N ARG A 218 -25.89 2.31 -1.63
CA ARG A 218 -25.41 1.77 -2.89
C ARG A 218 -26.36 2.19 -4.00
N ARG A 219 -25.82 2.81 -5.04
CA ARG A 219 -26.60 3.20 -6.20
C ARG A 219 -26.94 1.94 -7.02
N PRO A 220 -28.13 1.83 -7.62
CA PRO A 220 -28.55 0.66 -8.39
C PRO A 220 -27.52 0.25 -9.44
N THR A 221 -27.36 -1.05 -9.66
CA THR A 221 -26.46 -1.58 -10.70
C THR A 221 -26.92 -1.06 -12.07
N ARG A 222 -26.06 -0.32 -12.77
CA ARG A 222 -26.37 0.33 -14.05
C ARG A 222 -26.02 -0.57 -15.23
N GLU A 223 -26.69 -0.36 -16.35
CA GLU A 223 -26.39 -1.11 -17.58
C GLU A 223 -24.97 -0.75 -18.09
N PRO A 224 -24.27 -1.70 -18.74
CA PRO A 224 -23.01 -1.42 -19.41
C PRO A 224 -23.18 -0.33 -20.47
N VAL A 225 -22.16 0.54 -20.57
CA VAL A 225 -22.23 1.74 -21.40
C VAL A 225 -21.51 1.50 -22.72
N LEU A 226 -22.19 1.68 -23.85
CA LEU A 226 -21.57 1.55 -25.16
C LEU A 226 -20.75 2.79 -25.50
N HIS A 227 -19.42 2.67 -25.57
CA HIS A 227 -18.58 3.73 -26.12
C HIS A 227 -18.67 3.74 -27.65
N THR A 228 -19.40 4.70 -28.21
CA THR A 228 -19.81 4.73 -29.62
C THR A 228 -18.64 4.80 -30.59
N ALA A 229 -17.57 5.51 -30.23
CA ALA A 229 -16.43 5.69 -31.12
C ALA A 229 -15.56 4.42 -31.26
N SER A 230 -15.44 3.63 -30.18
CA SER A 230 -14.64 2.39 -30.19
C SER A 230 -15.48 1.12 -30.37
N GLY A 231 -16.80 1.20 -30.17
CA GLY A 231 -17.69 0.04 -30.14
C GLY A 231 -17.51 -0.85 -28.91
N VAL A 232 -16.76 -0.40 -27.90
CA VAL A 232 -16.49 -1.16 -26.68
C VAL A 232 -17.65 -0.98 -25.70
N LEU A 233 -18.14 -2.07 -25.14
CA LEU A 233 -19.08 -2.06 -24.03
C LEU A 233 -18.30 -1.93 -22.72
N LEU A 234 -18.49 -0.84 -22.00
CA LEU A 234 -17.75 -0.50 -20.78
C LEU A 234 -18.46 -1.05 -19.54
N ASP A 235 -17.68 -1.46 -18.53
CA ASP A 235 -18.22 -1.58 -17.17
C ASP A 235 -18.79 -0.20 -16.77
N PRO A 236 -20.03 -0.11 -16.25
CA PRO A 236 -20.63 1.16 -15.85
C PRO A 236 -19.77 1.97 -14.88
N ARG A 237 -18.92 1.31 -14.09
CA ARG A 237 -17.99 1.90 -13.10
C ARG A 237 -16.63 2.27 -13.68
N THR A 238 -16.47 2.25 -15.00
CA THR A 238 -15.22 2.69 -15.63
C THR A 238 -15.00 4.19 -15.30
N PRO A 239 -13.89 4.58 -14.65
CA PRO A 239 -13.66 5.97 -14.27
C PRO A 239 -13.30 6.83 -15.48
N VAL A 240 -14.01 7.94 -15.66
CA VAL A 240 -13.81 8.92 -16.73
C VAL A 240 -13.70 10.33 -16.17
N ILE A 241 -12.69 11.07 -16.61
CA ILE A 241 -12.60 12.51 -16.41
C ILE A 241 -13.46 13.16 -17.49
N VAL A 242 -14.51 13.86 -17.07
CA VAL A 242 -15.51 14.45 -17.96
C VAL A 242 -15.42 15.96 -18.05
N GLY A 243 -14.83 16.62 -17.07
CA GLY A 243 -14.68 18.07 -17.05
C GLY A 243 -13.39 18.50 -16.37
N VAL A 244 -12.69 19.47 -16.96
CA VAL A 244 -11.49 20.09 -16.37
C VAL A 244 -11.57 21.60 -16.45
N GLY A 245 -11.06 22.27 -15.42
CA GLY A 245 -11.02 23.72 -15.33
C GLY A 245 -9.72 24.18 -14.70
N GLN A 246 -9.13 25.23 -15.27
CA GLN A 246 -7.91 25.84 -14.77
C GLN A 246 -8.09 27.35 -14.64
N VAL A 247 -7.55 27.92 -13.56
CA VAL A 247 -7.56 29.36 -13.27
C VAL A 247 -6.11 29.82 -13.14
N VAL A 248 -5.83 31.01 -13.70
CA VAL A 248 -4.56 31.72 -13.53
C VAL A 248 -4.83 33.19 -13.25
N GLN A 249 -4.32 33.70 -12.13
CA GLN A 249 -4.44 35.10 -11.73
C GLN A 249 -3.06 35.75 -11.63
N ARG A 250 -2.51 36.21 -12.76
CA ARG A 250 -1.14 36.76 -12.83
C ARG A 250 -0.96 38.07 -12.06
N VAL A 251 -2.04 38.83 -11.86
CA VAL A 251 -2.04 40.12 -11.16
C VAL A 251 -2.82 39.97 -9.86
N PRO A 252 -2.15 40.07 -8.69
CA PRO A 252 -2.82 40.07 -7.40
C PRO A 252 -3.83 41.21 -7.25
N ASP A 253 -5.05 40.89 -6.83
CA ASP A 253 -6.04 41.88 -6.41
C ASP A 253 -6.02 42.02 -4.88
N LEU A 254 -5.44 43.12 -4.39
CA LEU A 254 -5.37 43.41 -2.95
C LEU A 254 -6.61 44.11 -2.39
N THR A 255 -7.61 44.39 -3.23
CA THR A 255 -8.92 44.89 -2.79
C THR A 255 -9.85 43.74 -2.45
N ASN A 256 -9.73 42.62 -3.16
CA ASN A 256 -10.47 41.39 -2.92
C ASN A 256 -9.55 40.15 -3.04
N PRO A 257 -8.61 39.95 -2.10
CA PRO A 257 -7.59 38.91 -2.20
C PRO A 257 -8.23 37.52 -2.16
N GLN A 258 -8.25 36.84 -3.31
CA GLN A 258 -8.86 35.51 -3.45
C GLN A 258 -8.08 34.46 -2.67
N GLU A 259 -8.78 33.74 -1.79
CA GLU A 259 -8.22 32.60 -1.07
C GLU A 259 -8.18 31.34 -1.95
N PRO A 260 -7.28 30.37 -1.67
CA PRO A 260 -7.14 29.18 -2.50
C PRO A 260 -8.42 28.35 -2.66
N ALA A 261 -9.24 28.23 -1.61
CA ALA A 261 -10.52 27.51 -1.69
C ALA A 261 -11.50 28.17 -2.68
N ALA A 262 -11.55 29.50 -2.75
CA ALA A 262 -12.38 30.24 -3.71
C ALA A 262 -11.89 30.06 -5.15
N LEU A 263 -10.57 30.06 -5.37
CA LEU A 263 -9.99 29.77 -6.69
C LEU A 263 -10.29 28.33 -7.13
N SER A 264 -10.19 27.37 -6.20
CA SER A 264 -10.57 25.96 -6.44
C SER A 264 -12.04 25.81 -6.85
N ALA A 265 -12.95 26.49 -6.15
CA ALA A 265 -14.37 26.50 -6.47
C ALA A 265 -14.64 27.10 -7.87
N THR A 266 -13.92 28.18 -8.22
CA THR A 266 -13.98 28.77 -9.57
C THR A 266 -13.51 27.78 -10.64
N ALA A 267 -12.41 27.07 -10.38
CA ALA A 267 -11.89 26.07 -11.29
C ALA A 267 -12.86 24.87 -11.48
N LEU A 268 -13.56 24.43 -10.43
CA LEU A 268 -14.62 23.42 -10.54
C LEU A 268 -15.83 23.91 -11.35
N LYS A 269 -16.24 25.18 -11.21
CA LYS A 269 -17.29 25.76 -12.06
C LYS A 269 -16.89 25.78 -13.53
N LEU A 270 -15.62 26.03 -13.84
CA LEU A 270 -15.08 25.88 -15.20
C LEU A 270 -15.10 24.43 -15.67
N ALA A 271 -14.72 23.47 -14.81
CA ALA A 271 -14.78 22.04 -15.13
C ALA A 271 -16.22 21.57 -15.43
N ALA A 272 -17.20 22.05 -14.68
CA ALA A 272 -18.62 21.79 -14.91
C ALA A 272 -19.12 22.38 -16.23
N LYS A 273 -18.59 23.55 -16.63
CA LYS A 273 -18.87 24.12 -17.94
C LYS A 273 -18.23 23.30 -19.06
N ASP A 274 -16.99 22.84 -18.88
CA ASP A 274 -16.27 22.02 -19.86
C ASP A 274 -16.93 20.66 -20.12
N SER A 275 -17.55 20.06 -19.10
CA SER A 275 -18.28 18.79 -19.26
C SER A 275 -19.55 18.92 -20.10
N GLY A 276 -20.05 20.15 -20.31
CA GLY A 276 -21.33 20.39 -21.01
C GLY A 276 -22.58 20.15 -20.16
N ALA A 277 -22.48 19.42 -19.04
CA ALA A 277 -23.59 19.17 -18.11
C ALA A 277 -23.88 20.36 -17.16
N GLY A 278 -22.88 21.23 -16.94
CA GLY A 278 -23.03 22.41 -16.09
C GLY A 278 -23.02 22.10 -14.59
N GLU A 279 -23.41 23.09 -13.78
CA GLU A 279 -23.26 23.03 -12.31
C GLU A 279 -24.18 22.01 -11.62
N SER A 280 -25.15 21.40 -12.30
CA SER A 280 -25.91 20.27 -11.76
C SER A 280 -24.99 19.11 -11.36
N LEU A 281 -23.92 18.89 -12.14
CA LEU A 281 -22.94 17.85 -11.87
C LEU A 281 -22.14 18.11 -10.59
N LEU A 282 -21.88 19.38 -10.26
CA LEU A 282 -21.23 19.76 -8.99
C LEU A 282 -22.11 19.40 -7.79
N ARG A 283 -23.40 19.75 -7.87
CA ARG A 283 -24.36 19.48 -6.80
C ARG A 283 -24.64 17.99 -6.60
N ALA A 284 -24.45 17.18 -7.65
CA ALA A 284 -24.67 15.74 -7.63
C ALA A 284 -23.47 14.93 -7.10
N ALA A 285 -22.36 15.59 -6.73
CA ALA A 285 -21.15 14.93 -6.29
C ALA A 285 -21.32 14.14 -4.99
N ASP A 286 -20.84 12.90 -4.99
CA ASP A 286 -20.80 12.01 -3.84
C ASP A 286 -19.64 12.33 -2.90
N ALA A 287 -18.53 12.78 -3.49
CA ALA A 287 -17.30 13.04 -2.76
C ALA A 287 -16.56 14.28 -3.30
N ALA A 288 -15.81 14.93 -2.42
CA ALA A 288 -14.92 16.04 -2.76
C ALA A 288 -13.50 15.77 -2.27
N TYR A 289 -12.55 15.90 -3.17
CA TYR A 289 -11.14 15.63 -2.97
C TYR A 289 -10.37 16.94 -3.16
N ALA A 290 -9.44 17.22 -2.26
CA ALA A 290 -8.61 18.42 -2.34
C ALA A 290 -7.13 18.16 -2.10
N VAL A 291 -6.29 18.80 -2.90
CA VAL A 291 -4.87 18.97 -2.57
C VAL A 291 -4.74 20.16 -1.63
N PRO A 292 -4.18 19.99 -0.41
CA PRO A 292 -3.99 21.09 0.53
C PRO A 292 -3.06 22.17 -0.02
N SER A 293 -3.46 23.43 0.16
CA SER A 293 -2.70 24.60 -0.29
C SER A 293 -1.53 24.90 0.66
N ALA A 294 -0.36 25.23 0.11
CA ALA A 294 0.81 25.68 0.86
C ALA A 294 0.69 27.15 1.26
N SER A 295 0.02 28.00 0.46
CA SER A 295 -0.17 29.42 0.74
C SER A 295 -1.15 29.67 1.89
N TRP A 296 -2.05 28.73 2.18
CA TRP A 296 -2.97 28.81 3.31
C TRP A 296 -3.42 27.42 3.76
N SER A 297 -3.25 27.11 5.04
CA SER A 297 -3.56 25.78 5.58
C SER A 297 -4.99 25.70 6.09
N TYR A 298 -5.84 25.01 5.34
CA TYR A 298 -7.16 24.59 5.79
C TYR A 298 -7.07 23.26 6.55
N ARG A 299 -8.04 23.01 7.44
CA ARG A 299 -8.17 21.69 8.07
C ARG A 299 -8.85 20.71 7.13
N ASN A 300 -9.90 21.17 6.44
CA ASN A 300 -10.65 20.45 5.42
C ASN A 300 -11.01 21.42 4.27
N GLN A 301 -10.06 21.63 3.37
CA GLN A 301 -10.22 22.36 2.11
C GLN A 301 -11.29 21.74 1.21
N ALA A 302 -11.37 20.40 1.14
CA ALA A 302 -12.38 19.72 0.32
C ALA A 302 -13.82 20.11 0.71
N ALA A 303 -14.11 20.18 2.01
CA ALA A 303 -15.42 20.64 2.51
C ALA A 303 -15.72 22.11 2.15
N LEU A 304 -14.74 23.01 2.27
CA LEU A 304 -14.93 24.42 1.92
C LEU A 304 -15.20 24.60 0.43
N VAL A 305 -14.46 23.88 -0.40
CA VAL A 305 -14.63 23.94 -1.85
C VAL A 305 -15.98 23.36 -2.26
N ALA A 306 -16.39 22.25 -1.65
CA ALA A 306 -17.71 21.65 -1.87
C ALA A 306 -18.84 22.62 -1.54
N ASP A 307 -18.81 23.25 -0.37
CA ASP A 307 -19.80 24.24 0.04
C ASP A 307 -19.87 25.43 -0.94
N ALA A 308 -18.70 25.94 -1.37
CA ALA A 308 -18.60 27.06 -2.31
C ALA A 308 -19.15 26.77 -3.72
N VAL A 309 -19.27 25.50 -4.10
CA VAL A 309 -19.91 25.07 -5.35
C VAL A 309 -21.32 24.51 -5.16
N GLY A 310 -21.85 24.56 -3.92
CA GLY A 310 -23.17 24.06 -3.57
C GLY A 310 -23.28 22.53 -3.55
N ALA A 311 -22.15 21.82 -3.43
CA ALA A 311 -22.11 20.38 -3.27
C ALA A 311 -22.24 20.00 -1.78
N ASN A 312 -22.86 18.85 -1.51
CA ASN A 312 -22.96 18.28 -0.16
C ASN A 312 -22.47 16.83 -0.17
N PRO A 313 -21.17 16.59 -0.39
CA PRO A 313 -20.62 15.26 -0.53
C PRO A 313 -20.70 14.47 0.78
N ALA A 314 -20.93 13.16 0.67
CA ALA A 314 -20.88 12.24 1.80
C ALA A 314 -19.44 12.02 2.31
N GLU A 315 -18.43 12.25 1.47
CA GLU A 315 -17.02 12.08 1.81
C GLU A 315 -16.17 13.29 1.39
N THR A 316 -15.26 13.68 2.28
CA THR A 316 -14.21 14.66 1.97
C THR A 316 -12.84 14.03 2.16
N VAL A 317 -12.01 14.10 1.12
CA VAL A 317 -10.66 13.49 1.10
C VAL A 317 -9.61 14.55 0.83
N GLN A 318 -8.46 14.42 1.48
CA GLN A 318 -7.30 15.26 1.18
C GLN A 318 -6.01 14.46 1.06
N SER A 319 -5.09 14.90 0.22
CA SER A 319 -3.72 14.38 0.28
C SER A 319 -2.98 14.85 1.54
N SER A 320 -1.83 14.23 1.82
CA SER A 320 -0.88 14.68 2.83
C SER A 320 -0.55 16.15 2.63
N LYS A 321 -0.35 16.88 3.74
CA LYS A 321 -0.22 18.35 3.73
C LYS A 321 0.92 18.86 2.85
N PHE A 322 2.00 18.10 2.72
CA PHE A 322 3.18 18.51 1.95
C PHE A 322 3.55 17.45 0.93
N GLY A 323 3.78 17.88 -0.31
CA GLY A 323 4.28 17.07 -1.40
C GLY A 323 3.53 17.30 -2.70
N GLY A 324 4.29 17.55 -3.78
CA GLY A 324 3.77 17.69 -5.14
C GLY A 324 3.21 16.41 -5.75
N ASP A 325 3.28 15.27 -5.04
CA ASP A 325 2.61 14.01 -5.34
C ASP A 325 1.08 14.09 -5.16
N GLY A 326 0.60 15.05 -4.35
CA GLY A 326 -0.80 15.14 -3.94
C GLY A 326 -1.82 15.15 -5.08
N GLY A 327 -1.54 15.89 -6.16
CA GLY A 327 -2.45 15.98 -7.32
C GLY A 327 -2.72 14.62 -7.98
N GLN A 328 -1.68 13.85 -8.29
CA GLN A 328 -1.85 12.53 -8.90
C GLN A 328 -2.36 11.48 -7.89
N LEU A 329 -2.02 11.61 -6.61
CA LEU A 329 -2.54 10.72 -5.55
C LEU A 329 -4.06 10.80 -5.46
N ILE A 330 -4.65 12.01 -5.42
CA ILE A 330 -6.10 12.15 -5.31
C ILE A 330 -6.83 11.65 -6.56
N ILE A 331 -6.22 11.76 -7.75
CA ILE A 331 -6.77 11.23 -9.01
C ILE A 331 -6.77 9.70 -8.96
N ASN A 332 -5.66 9.09 -8.53
CA ASN A 332 -5.55 7.64 -8.45
C ASN A 332 -6.57 7.04 -7.47
N ASP A 333 -6.66 7.64 -6.28
CA ASP A 333 -7.59 7.21 -5.25
C ASP A 333 -9.06 7.43 -5.65
N ALA A 334 -9.39 8.56 -6.30
CA ALA A 334 -10.73 8.82 -6.81
C ALA A 334 -11.15 7.82 -7.91
N ALA A 335 -10.25 7.48 -8.83
CA ALA A 335 -10.52 6.49 -9.87
C ALA A 335 -10.79 5.10 -9.25
N GLN A 336 -10.02 4.70 -8.23
CA GLN A 336 -10.25 3.45 -7.51
C GLN A 336 -11.60 3.48 -6.76
N SER A 337 -11.95 4.60 -6.13
CA SER A 337 -13.23 4.78 -5.43
C SER A 337 -14.45 4.58 -6.36
N ILE A 338 -14.36 5.00 -7.62
CA ILE A 338 -15.40 4.75 -8.63
C ILE A 338 -15.46 3.28 -9.02
N VAL A 339 -14.31 2.64 -9.28
CA VAL A 339 -14.23 1.19 -9.60
C VAL A 339 -14.84 0.34 -8.47
N ASP A 340 -14.56 0.70 -7.23
CA ASP A 340 -15.06 0.03 -6.03
C ASP A 340 -16.56 0.30 -5.76
N GLY A 341 -17.17 1.22 -6.53
CA GLY A 341 -18.57 1.62 -6.41
C GLY A 341 -18.86 2.50 -5.19
N ILE A 342 -17.84 3.12 -4.60
CA ILE A 342 -17.93 3.96 -3.40
C ILE A 342 -18.50 5.35 -3.73
N ALA A 343 -18.23 5.86 -4.92
CA ALA A 343 -18.72 7.14 -5.42
C ALA A 343 -18.94 7.08 -6.95
N GLU A 344 -19.93 7.80 -7.46
CA GLU A 344 -20.18 7.90 -8.90
C GLU A 344 -19.66 9.20 -9.48
N ILE A 345 -19.74 10.30 -8.72
CA ILE A 345 -19.29 11.63 -9.16
C ILE A 345 -18.39 12.21 -8.07
N ILE A 346 -17.14 12.50 -8.43
CA ILE A 346 -16.11 13.01 -7.52
C ILE A 346 -15.59 14.35 -8.05
N LEU A 347 -15.56 15.35 -7.18
CA LEU A 347 -14.93 16.64 -7.45
C LEU A 347 -13.49 16.59 -6.96
N LEU A 348 -12.53 16.87 -7.83
CA LEU A 348 -11.12 16.99 -7.46
C LEU A 348 -10.68 18.44 -7.62
N SER A 349 -9.95 18.97 -6.64
CA SER A 349 -9.56 20.37 -6.66
C SER A 349 -8.22 20.65 -5.98
N GLY A 350 -7.63 21.79 -6.30
CA GLY A 350 -6.47 22.31 -5.61
C GLY A 350 -6.11 23.69 -6.14
N ALA A 351 -5.46 24.50 -5.30
CA ALA A 351 -5.08 25.86 -5.64
C ALA A 351 -3.93 26.36 -4.78
N GLU A 352 -3.29 27.43 -5.26
CA GLU A 352 -2.42 28.28 -4.47
C GLU A 352 -2.80 29.74 -4.73
N SER A 353 -2.62 30.58 -3.71
CA SER A 353 -2.72 32.05 -3.79
C SER A 353 -1.41 32.70 -3.33
N GLY A 354 -0.28 32.13 -3.75
CA GLY A 354 1.06 32.50 -3.28
C GLY A 354 1.49 33.90 -3.74
N ALA A 355 1.12 34.31 -4.95
CA ALA A 355 1.43 35.64 -5.46
C ALA A 355 0.62 36.71 -4.72
N THR A 356 -0.67 36.46 -4.49
CA THR A 356 -1.55 37.33 -3.71
C THR A 356 -1.08 37.47 -2.26
N LEU A 357 -0.72 36.36 -1.60
CA LEU A 357 -0.19 36.40 -0.24
C LEU A 357 1.11 37.22 -0.17
N ALA A 358 2.05 36.97 -1.08
CA ALA A 358 3.32 37.71 -1.12
C ALA A 358 3.11 39.20 -1.39
N ALA A 359 2.16 39.58 -2.25
CA ALA A 359 1.80 40.97 -2.50
C ALA A 359 1.14 41.63 -1.28
N ALA A 360 0.24 40.94 -0.59
CA ALA A 360 -0.39 41.44 0.63
C ALA A 360 0.64 41.69 1.74
N GLN A 361 1.56 40.74 1.96
CA GLN A 361 2.65 40.88 2.92
C GLN A 361 3.56 42.08 2.62
N ARG A 362 3.95 42.29 1.35
CA ARG A 362 4.72 43.49 0.95
C ARG A 362 3.98 44.80 1.20
N ALA A 363 2.66 44.78 1.09
CA ALA A 363 1.80 45.93 1.39
C ALA A 363 1.47 46.08 2.89
N GLY A 364 2.02 45.24 3.77
CA GLY A 364 1.72 45.26 5.21
C GLY A 364 0.28 44.84 5.54
N LYS A 365 -0.39 44.10 4.66
CA LYS A 365 -1.76 43.60 4.83
C LYS A 365 -1.75 42.12 5.19
N VAL A 366 -2.67 41.71 6.06
CA VAL A 366 -2.97 40.31 6.34
C VAL A 366 -4.29 39.98 5.65
N PRO A 367 -4.33 39.01 4.70
CA PRO A 367 -5.59 38.60 4.09
C PRO A 367 -6.54 38.02 5.15
N SER A 368 -7.81 38.43 5.11
CA SER A 368 -8.87 37.87 5.97
C SER A 368 -9.41 36.57 5.37
N TRP A 369 -8.54 35.58 5.15
CA TRP A 369 -8.92 34.29 4.59
C TRP A 369 -9.55 33.37 5.62
N THR A 370 -10.35 32.41 5.15
CA THR A 370 -11.16 31.53 5.99
C THR A 370 -10.31 30.68 6.93
N GLU A 371 -10.69 30.62 8.21
CA GLU A 371 -10.14 29.71 9.22
C GLU A 371 -11.20 28.70 9.67
N GLN A 372 -10.79 27.45 9.92
CA GLN A 372 -11.69 26.37 10.35
C GLN A 372 -11.47 26.01 11.82
N ALA A 373 -12.59 25.74 12.52
CA ALA A 373 -12.59 25.31 13.91
C ALA A 373 -11.78 24.03 14.15
N ALA A 374 -11.22 23.87 15.36
CA ALA A 374 -10.24 22.82 15.67
C ALA A 374 -10.70 21.37 15.41
N GLY A 375 -12.01 21.10 15.55
CA GLY A 375 -12.60 19.78 15.33
C GLY A 375 -12.91 19.42 13.88
N ILE A 376 -12.72 20.34 12.93
CA ILE A 376 -12.94 20.06 11.51
C ILE A 376 -11.75 19.26 10.98
N ALA A 377 -12.04 18.16 10.28
CA ALA A 377 -11.07 17.32 9.58
C ALA A 377 -11.73 16.72 8.32
N PRO A 378 -10.94 16.31 7.31
CA PRO A 378 -11.46 15.48 6.23
C PRO A 378 -11.91 14.13 6.79
N THR A 379 -12.82 13.48 6.07
CA THR A 379 -13.22 12.10 6.36
C THR A 379 -12.02 11.16 6.25
N ARG A 380 -11.11 11.44 5.29
CA ARG A 380 -9.88 10.66 5.08
C ARG A 380 -8.73 11.53 4.58
N THR A 381 -7.51 11.19 5.01
CA THR A 381 -6.26 11.75 4.48
C THR A 381 -5.46 10.64 3.80
N ILE A 382 -4.94 10.89 2.60
CA ILE A 382 -4.16 9.93 1.80
C ILE A 382 -2.72 10.40 1.61
N GLY A 383 -1.78 9.45 1.45
CA GLY A 383 -0.35 9.74 1.34
C GLY A 383 0.38 9.73 2.70
N VAL A 384 1.70 9.91 2.66
CA VAL A 384 2.58 9.77 3.84
C VAL A 384 3.04 11.13 4.33
N ASP A 385 2.79 11.41 5.62
CA ASP A 385 3.25 12.62 6.31
C ASP A 385 4.36 12.25 7.31
N ARG A 386 5.62 12.35 6.87
CA ARG A 386 6.81 12.11 7.67
C ARG A 386 7.80 13.27 7.45
N THR A 387 8.64 13.54 8.45
CA THR A 387 9.67 14.60 8.40
C THR A 387 10.58 14.44 7.19
N ALA A 388 10.79 15.53 6.44
CA ALA A 388 11.55 15.51 5.18
C ALA A 388 13.04 15.20 5.35
N ASN A 389 13.64 15.64 6.46
CA ASN A 389 15.07 15.52 6.72
C ASN A 389 15.39 14.71 7.97
N ASN A 390 16.57 14.10 7.97
CA ASN A 390 17.22 13.62 9.19
C ASN A 390 18.07 14.74 9.84
N ASP A 391 18.62 14.45 11.01
CA ASP A 391 19.42 15.42 11.78
C ASP A 391 20.68 15.86 11.03
N ALA A 392 21.32 14.94 10.29
CA ALA A 392 22.55 15.24 9.55
C ALA A 392 22.31 16.19 8.39
N GLU A 393 21.25 15.97 7.60
CA GLU A 393 20.82 16.87 6.52
C GLU A 393 20.44 18.25 7.07
N THR A 394 19.69 18.26 8.19
CA THR A 394 19.30 19.51 8.86
C THR A 394 20.51 20.30 9.34
N ALA A 395 21.50 19.62 9.92
CA ALA A 395 22.71 20.24 10.46
C ALA A 395 23.55 20.98 9.40
N VAL A 396 23.57 20.50 8.15
CA VAL A 396 24.28 21.15 7.04
C VAL A 396 23.41 22.14 6.25
N GLY A 397 22.15 22.32 6.66
CA GLY A 397 21.21 23.26 6.06
C GLY A 397 20.52 22.76 4.79
N LEU A 398 20.42 21.44 4.58
CA LEU A 398 19.71 20.81 3.47
C LEU A 398 18.17 20.74 3.70
N GLY A 399 17.59 21.78 4.29
CA GLY A 399 16.14 21.86 4.53
C GLY A 399 15.34 22.48 3.38
N ALA A 400 15.92 23.45 2.68
CA ALA A 400 15.25 24.06 1.52
C ALA A 400 15.38 23.14 0.29
N PRO A 401 14.27 22.83 -0.43
CA PRO A 401 14.32 21.93 -1.59
C PRO A 401 15.38 22.31 -2.61
N ILE A 402 15.54 23.60 -2.90
CA ILE A 402 16.55 24.09 -3.85
C ILE A 402 17.96 23.54 -3.55
N TYR A 403 18.39 23.53 -2.29
CA TYR A 403 19.74 23.09 -1.94
C TYR A 403 19.91 21.59 -2.13
N VAL A 404 18.86 20.81 -1.82
CA VAL A 404 18.87 19.37 -2.05
C VAL A 404 18.88 19.06 -3.54
N TYR A 405 17.99 19.68 -4.34
CA TYR A 405 17.98 19.43 -5.79
C TYR A 405 19.23 19.92 -6.51
N SER A 406 19.86 21.01 -6.05
CA SER A 406 21.17 21.42 -6.55
C SER A 406 22.27 20.40 -6.24
N LEU A 407 22.23 19.80 -5.04
CA LEU A 407 23.13 18.70 -4.67
C LEU A 407 22.88 17.49 -5.59
N LEU A 408 21.62 17.09 -5.79
CA LEU A 408 21.23 16.01 -6.71
C LEU A 408 21.66 16.31 -8.15
N GLU A 409 21.60 17.57 -8.60
CA GLU A 409 22.05 17.98 -9.93
C GLU A 409 23.53 17.70 -10.16
N SER A 410 24.37 17.96 -9.15
CA SER A 410 25.79 17.64 -9.23
C SER A 410 26.03 16.11 -9.32
N ALA A 411 25.22 15.31 -8.61
CA ALA A 411 25.27 13.85 -8.72
C ALA A 411 24.80 13.36 -10.11
N VAL A 412 23.74 13.96 -10.66
CA VAL A 412 23.26 13.68 -12.02
C VAL A 412 24.36 14.02 -13.02
N ARG A 413 24.99 15.19 -12.92
CA ARG A 413 26.13 15.59 -13.77
C ARG A 413 27.26 14.56 -13.73
N ARG A 414 27.64 14.09 -12.53
CA ARG A 414 28.65 13.03 -12.38
C ARG A 414 28.24 11.75 -13.09
N SER A 415 27.00 11.31 -12.91
CA SER A 415 26.49 10.07 -13.53
C SER A 415 26.50 10.12 -15.06
N LEU A 416 26.38 11.32 -15.63
CA LEU A 416 26.43 11.58 -17.07
C LEU A 416 27.86 11.83 -17.59
N GLY A 417 28.86 11.98 -16.70
CA GLY A 417 30.24 12.26 -17.07
C GLY A 417 30.44 13.61 -17.75
N ARG A 418 29.59 14.61 -17.44
CA ARG A 418 29.62 15.93 -18.09
C ARG A 418 30.47 16.95 -17.36
N GLU A 419 31.17 17.77 -18.14
CA GLU A 419 31.86 18.96 -17.65
C GLU A 419 30.86 20.03 -17.18
N PRO A 420 31.21 20.94 -16.24
CA PRO A 420 30.29 21.94 -15.70
C PRO A 420 29.58 22.78 -16.77
N LYS A 421 30.33 23.25 -17.79
CA LYS A 421 29.79 24.08 -18.87
C LYS A 421 28.84 23.31 -19.78
N GLU A 422 29.20 22.08 -20.14
CA GLU A 422 28.36 21.19 -20.96
C GLU A 422 27.04 20.89 -20.24
N HIS A 423 27.12 20.59 -18.95
CA HIS A 423 25.95 20.31 -18.13
C HIS A 423 25.03 21.53 -17.99
N SER A 424 25.61 22.71 -17.74
CA SER A 424 24.86 23.97 -17.69
C SER A 424 24.11 24.24 -19.00
N GLN A 425 24.77 24.04 -20.15
CA GLN A 425 24.12 24.15 -21.45
C GLN A 425 22.96 23.15 -21.60
N ALA A 426 23.17 21.88 -21.25
CA ALA A 426 22.15 20.84 -21.39
C ALA A 426 20.90 21.12 -20.55
N ILE A 427 21.06 21.53 -19.28
CA ILE A 427 19.91 21.89 -18.44
C ILE A 427 19.24 23.19 -18.91
N GLY A 428 20.00 24.13 -19.46
CA GLY A 428 19.48 25.35 -20.08
C GLY A 428 18.62 25.06 -21.31
N GLU A 429 19.06 24.14 -22.18
CA GLU A 429 18.31 23.69 -23.35
C GLU A 429 17.04 22.93 -22.97
N LEU A 430 17.13 22.07 -21.95
CA LEU A 430 15.96 21.40 -21.37
C LEU A 430 14.95 22.43 -20.86
N TRP A 431 15.38 23.41 -20.07
CA TRP A 431 14.48 24.44 -19.55
C TRP A 431 13.95 25.37 -20.64
N SER A 432 14.74 25.65 -21.69
CA SER A 432 14.29 26.43 -22.84
C SER A 432 13.11 25.75 -23.54
N ARG A 433 13.16 24.42 -23.75
CA ARG A 433 12.02 23.64 -24.27
C ARG A 433 10.79 23.73 -23.37
N PHE A 434 10.97 23.70 -22.05
CA PHE A 434 9.88 23.90 -21.09
C PHE A 434 9.26 25.29 -21.20
N SER A 435 10.08 26.34 -21.32
CA SER A 435 9.59 27.71 -21.53
C SER A 435 8.83 27.87 -22.86
N SER A 436 9.25 27.15 -23.91
CA SER A 436 8.57 27.11 -25.21
C SER A 436 7.18 26.48 -25.11
N VAL A 437 7.02 25.44 -24.28
CA VAL A 437 5.70 24.86 -23.98
C VAL A 437 4.86 25.84 -23.17
N ALA A 438 5.44 26.48 -22.15
CA ALA A 438 4.75 27.49 -21.34
C ALA A 438 4.24 28.68 -22.18
N ALA A 439 5.03 29.15 -23.15
CA ALA A 439 4.65 30.24 -24.06
C ALA A 439 3.37 29.95 -24.86
N ARG A 440 3.06 28.67 -25.10
CA ARG A 440 1.87 28.20 -25.83
C ARG A 440 0.74 27.75 -24.91
N ASN A 441 0.98 27.67 -23.60
CA ASN A 441 0.00 27.26 -22.61
C ASN A 441 -0.74 28.50 -22.06
N PRO A 442 -2.06 28.66 -22.29
CA PRO A 442 -2.81 29.83 -21.81
C PRO A 442 -2.83 29.94 -20.28
N TYR A 443 -2.60 28.83 -19.57
CA TYR A 443 -2.59 28.76 -18.11
C TYR A 443 -1.19 28.97 -17.50
N ALA A 444 -0.13 29.07 -18.30
CA ALA A 444 1.22 29.24 -17.79
C ALA A 444 1.41 30.60 -17.11
N TRP A 445 2.02 30.62 -15.93
CA TRP A 445 2.30 31.85 -15.20
C TRP A 445 3.16 32.83 -16.01
N GLN A 446 4.21 32.31 -16.66
CA GLN A 446 5.12 33.06 -17.52
C GLN A 446 5.04 32.53 -18.96
N PRO A 447 4.13 33.07 -19.79
CA PRO A 447 3.95 32.63 -21.17
C PRO A 447 4.99 33.29 -22.08
N THR A 448 6.27 33.00 -21.85
CA THR A 448 7.38 33.56 -22.63
C THR A 448 8.42 32.48 -22.86
N GLU A 449 8.79 32.32 -24.13
CA GLU A 449 9.90 31.44 -24.52
C GLU A 449 11.22 32.15 -24.26
N LEU A 450 12.15 31.44 -23.62
CA LEU A 450 13.43 31.98 -23.21
C LEU A 450 14.58 31.14 -23.82
N PRO A 451 15.59 31.78 -24.41
CA PRO A 451 16.80 31.10 -24.85
C PRO A 451 17.53 30.41 -23.69
N ALA A 452 18.17 29.27 -23.97
CA ALA A 452 18.95 28.51 -22.98
C ALA A 452 20.05 29.34 -22.29
N ALA A 453 20.68 30.27 -23.03
CA ALA A 453 21.70 31.17 -22.51
C ALA A 453 21.14 32.13 -21.45
N ASP A 454 19.96 32.70 -21.68
CA ASP A 454 19.31 33.65 -20.77
C ASP A 454 18.87 32.97 -19.47
N ILE A 455 18.49 31.69 -19.55
CA ILE A 455 18.10 30.88 -18.40
C ILE A 455 19.30 30.57 -17.50
N THR A 456 20.45 30.27 -18.07
CA THR A 456 21.64 29.79 -17.35
C THR A 456 22.60 30.91 -16.95
N THR A 457 22.51 32.07 -17.61
CA THR A 457 23.38 33.22 -17.37
C THR A 457 22.80 34.12 -16.29
N THR A 458 23.67 34.56 -15.38
CA THR A 458 23.29 35.46 -14.29
C THR A 458 22.98 36.86 -14.82
N SER A 459 21.91 37.46 -14.29
CA SER A 459 21.54 38.85 -14.52
C SER A 459 20.89 39.44 -13.26
N GLU A 460 20.53 40.73 -13.30
CA GLU A 460 19.80 41.38 -12.20
C GLU A 460 18.50 40.65 -11.86
N ASP A 461 17.78 40.16 -12.88
CA ASP A 461 16.51 39.44 -12.73
C ASP A 461 16.68 37.91 -12.60
N ASN A 462 17.86 37.38 -12.96
CA ASN A 462 18.19 35.95 -12.95
C ASN A 462 19.47 35.63 -12.15
N ARG A 463 19.56 36.11 -10.91
CA ARG A 463 20.70 35.82 -10.01
C ARG A 463 20.91 34.30 -9.78
N MET A 464 22.12 33.93 -9.34
CA MET A 464 22.36 32.63 -8.73
C MET A 464 21.54 32.44 -7.46
N VAL A 465 20.99 31.23 -7.29
CA VAL A 465 20.32 30.81 -6.05
C VAL A 465 21.17 29.77 -5.33
N SER A 466 21.62 28.75 -6.06
CA SER A 466 22.51 27.71 -5.55
C SER A 466 23.17 27.02 -6.72
N THR A 467 24.49 26.82 -6.76
CA THR A 467 25.15 26.15 -7.91
C THR A 467 24.53 24.77 -8.17
N PRO A 468 24.10 24.44 -9.42
CA PRO A 468 24.28 25.20 -10.67
C PRO A 468 23.05 26.04 -11.09
N TYR A 469 22.07 26.22 -10.22
CA TYR A 469 20.81 26.88 -10.52
C TYR A 469 20.84 28.40 -10.32
N THR A 470 20.59 29.09 -11.42
CA THR A 470 20.04 30.44 -11.45
C THR A 470 18.55 30.42 -11.04
N LYS A 471 17.98 31.61 -10.82
CA LYS A 471 16.56 31.76 -10.47
C LYS A 471 15.62 31.14 -11.52
N LEU A 472 15.93 31.24 -12.81
CA LEU A 472 15.13 30.69 -13.91
C LEU A 472 15.29 29.16 -14.07
N LEU A 473 16.15 28.51 -13.29
CA LEU A 473 16.20 27.04 -13.18
C LEU A 473 15.42 26.52 -11.96
N CYS A 474 14.79 27.41 -11.19
CA CYS A 474 14.05 27.08 -9.98
C CYS A 474 12.54 27.11 -10.20
N ALA A 475 11.79 26.32 -9.45
CA ALA A 475 10.33 26.43 -9.39
C ALA A 475 9.88 27.83 -8.94
N ASN A 476 8.82 28.35 -9.57
CA ASN A 476 8.17 29.58 -9.13
C ASN A 476 6.94 29.25 -8.29
N LEU A 477 7.08 29.34 -6.96
CA LEU A 477 5.99 29.04 -6.02
C LEU A 477 5.08 30.26 -5.72
N GLN A 478 5.44 31.45 -6.20
CA GLN A 478 4.65 32.67 -6.00
C GLN A 478 3.66 32.84 -7.15
N VAL A 479 2.68 31.94 -7.18
CA VAL A 479 1.66 31.88 -8.23
C VAL A 479 0.26 31.80 -7.62
N ASP A 480 -0.70 32.35 -8.36
CA ASP A 480 -2.12 32.19 -8.09
C ASP A 480 -2.71 31.33 -9.20
N LEU A 481 -2.86 30.04 -8.92
CA LEU A 481 -3.25 29.00 -9.87
C LEU A 481 -4.22 28.05 -9.19
N ALA A 482 -5.22 27.57 -9.91
CA ALA A 482 -6.12 26.53 -9.42
C ALA A 482 -6.55 25.56 -10.51
N THR A 483 -6.88 24.34 -10.09
CA THR A 483 -7.50 23.30 -10.91
C THR A 483 -8.78 22.79 -10.27
N GLY A 484 -9.75 22.49 -11.11
CA GLY A 484 -10.92 21.68 -10.79
C GLY A 484 -11.06 20.58 -11.83
N MET A 485 -11.42 19.38 -11.39
CA MET A 485 -11.71 18.25 -12.27
C MET A 485 -12.96 17.55 -11.76
N ILE A 486 -13.76 17.05 -12.69
CA ILE A 486 -14.90 16.21 -12.38
C ILE A 486 -14.61 14.85 -12.98
N MET A 487 -14.51 13.86 -12.11
CA MET A 487 -14.37 12.46 -12.47
C MET A 487 -15.66 11.75 -12.10
N CYS A 488 -16.17 10.91 -12.99
CA CYS A 488 -17.33 10.10 -12.69
C CYS A 488 -17.23 8.71 -13.31
N SER A 489 -18.16 7.84 -12.96
CA SER A 489 -18.36 6.57 -13.67
C SER A 489 -18.83 6.84 -15.11
N ALA A 490 -18.57 5.90 -16.02
CA ALA A 490 -19.08 5.97 -17.39
C ALA A 490 -20.61 6.04 -17.41
N ALA A 491 -21.29 5.35 -16.49
CA ALA A 491 -22.75 5.36 -16.42
C ALA A 491 -23.30 6.70 -15.88
N ALA A 492 -22.61 7.35 -14.93
CA ALA A 492 -22.97 8.69 -14.48
C ALA A 492 -22.72 9.75 -15.58
N ALA A 493 -21.67 9.56 -16.39
CA ALA A 493 -21.41 10.42 -17.53
C ALA A 493 -22.52 10.32 -18.60
N GLU A 494 -22.95 9.09 -18.92
CA GLU A 494 -24.05 8.84 -19.86
C GLU A 494 -25.39 9.40 -19.35
N GLU A 495 -25.74 9.16 -18.09
CA GLU A 495 -26.96 9.69 -17.48
C GLU A 495 -26.98 11.22 -17.46
N ALA A 496 -25.83 11.85 -17.20
CA ALA A 496 -25.69 13.30 -17.24
C ALA A 496 -25.71 13.88 -18.67
N GLY A 497 -25.82 13.04 -19.70
CA GLY A 497 -25.86 13.45 -21.11
C GLY A 497 -24.53 14.03 -21.60
N ILE A 498 -23.40 13.64 -20.99
CA ILE A 498 -22.08 14.14 -21.34
C ILE A 498 -21.63 13.43 -22.63
N ALA A 499 -21.32 14.22 -23.66
CA ALA A 499 -20.83 13.70 -24.93
C ALA A 499 -19.52 12.89 -24.75
N GLN A 500 -19.43 11.72 -25.40
CA GLN A 500 -18.31 10.79 -25.20
C GLN A 500 -16.96 11.32 -25.71
N ASP A 501 -16.96 12.30 -26.62
CA ASP A 501 -15.75 13.01 -27.03
C ASP A 501 -15.14 13.87 -25.92
N LYS A 502 -15.86 14.06 -24.79
CA LYS A 502 -15.32 14.66 -23.57
C LYS A 502 -14.68 13.64 -22.63
N TRP A 503 -14.83 12.34 -22.86
CA TRP A 503 -14.41 11.34 -21.89
C TRP A 503 -12.91 11.06 -22.03
N VAL A 504 -12.17 11.19 -20.93
CA VAL A 504 -10.78 10.75 -20.84
C VAL A 504 -10.69 9.70 -19.74
N PHE A 505 -10.29 8.50 -20.13
CA PHE A 505 -10.17 7.34 -19.26
C PHE A 505 -8.85 7.38 -18.48
N VAL A 506 -8.92 6.93 -17.23
CA VAL A 506 -7.73 6.64 -16.42
C VAL A 506 -7.42 5.15 -16.57
N HIS A 507 -6.27 4.80 -17.14
CA HIS A 507 -5.93 3.40 -17.47
C HIS A 507 -5.28 2.69 -16.29
N ALA A 508 -4.36 3.37 -15.61
CA ALA A 508 -3.66 2.85 -14.44
C ALA A 508 -3.12 4.01 -13.60
N GLY A 509 -2.96 3.78 -12.30
CA GLY A 509 -2.25 4.68 -11.40
C GLY A 509 -1.32 3.89 -10.49
N ALA A 510 -0.21 4.49 -10.06
CA ALA A 510 0.66 3.88 -9.06
C ALA A 510 1.33 4.92 -8.18
N SER A 511 1.76 4.51 -6.98
CA SER A 511 2.56 5.37 -6.10
C SER A 511 3.54 4.57 -5.24
N ALA A 512 4.70 5.15 -4.99
CA ALA A 512 5.73 4.59 -4.12
C ALA A 512 6.65 5.71 -3.59
N HIS A 513 7.63 5.33 -2.76
CA HIS A 513 8.66 6.25 -2.31
C HIS A 513 10.06 5.63 -2.42
N ASP A 514 11.07 6.46 -2.66
CA ASP A 514 12.47 6.06 -2.54
C ASP A 514 12.88 5.92 -1.06
N GLU A 515 14.15 5.57 -0.83
CA GLU A 515 14.76 5.77 0.49
C GLU A 515 14.50 7.20 0.97
N TRP A 516 13.97 7.28 2.19
CA TRP A 516 13.23 8.46 2.64
C TRP A 516 14.14 9.68 2.77
N PHE A 517 15.30 9.46 3.41
CA PHE A 517 16.33 10.47 3.56
C PHE A 517 17.28 10.40 2.37
N VAL A 518 17.48 11.54 1.71
CA VAL A 518 18.34 11.65 0.51
C VAL A 518 19.75 11.18 0.82
N SER A 519 20.25 11.58 1.99
CA SER A 519 21.57 11.19 2.49
C SER A 519 21.72 9.70 2.77
N GLU A 520 20.65 8.92 2.81
CA GLU A 520 20.73 7.46 2.98
C GLU A 520 20.64 6.70 1.64
N ARG A 521 20.34 7.38 0.52
CA ARG A 521 20.25 6.74 -0.81
C ARG A 521 21.58 6.14 -1.25
N ALA A 522 21.55 4.96 -1.86
CA ALA A 522 22.75 4.36 -2.43
C ALA A 522 23.37 5.23 -3.53
N ASP A 523 22.51 5.79 -4.39
CA ASP A 523 22.83 6.67 -5.51
C ASP A 523 21.93 7.91 -5.43
N LEU A 524 22.55 9.09 -5.40
CA LEU A 524 21.83 10.37 -5.38
C LEU A 524 21.21 10.72 -6.74
N ALA A 525 21.72 10.16 -7.83
CA ALA A 525 21.23 10.43 -9.18
C ALA A 525 20.11 9.48 -9.60
N ALA A 526 19.59 8.60 -8.74
CA ALA A 526 18.63 7.55 -9.11
C ALA A 526 17.34 7.55 -8.29
N SER A 527 16.30 6.97 -8.89
CA SER A 527 15.02 6.71 -8.24
C SER A 527 14.50 5.30 -8.61
N PRO A 528 14.86 4.27 -7.82
CA PRO A 528 14.24 2.95 -7.92
C PRO A 528 12.71 3.00 -7.85
N ALA A 529 12.13 3.93 -7.09
CA ALA A 529 10.69 4.08 -6.98
C ALA A 529 10.03 4.48 -8.30
N ILE A 530 10.53 5.51 -9.00
CA ILE A 530 9.99 5.93 -10.30
C ILE A 530 10.07 4.78 -11.31
N ARG A 531 11.21 4.09 -11.37
CA ARG A 531 11.40 2.93 -12.26
C ARG A 531 10.36 1.84 -12.00
N THR A 532 10.15 1.51 -10.74
CA THR A 532 9.24 0.44 -10.32
C THR A 532 7.79 0.79 -10.63
N ILE A 533 7.32 1.99 -10.29
CA ILE A 533 5.94 2.38 -10.55
C ILE A 533 5.67 2.63 -12.03
N GLY A 534 6.67 3.13 -12.77
CA GLY A 534 6.61 3.30 -14.23
C GLY A 534 6.43 1.98 -14.96
N ALA A 535 7.24 0.98 -14.60
CA ALA A 535 7.09 -0.38 -15.12
C ALA A 535 5.71 -0.97 -14.78
N ALA A 536 5.23 -0.81 -13.54
CA ALA A 536 3.96 -1.37 -13.10
C ALA A 536 2.75 -0.81 -13.86
N VAL A 537 2.67 0.51 -14.09
CA VAL A 537 1.54 1.10 -14.83
C VAL A 537 1.56 0.76 -16.32
N LEU A 538 2.75 0.68 -16.92
CA LEU A 538 2.93 0.28 -18.33
C LEU A 538 2.54 -1.19 -18.53
N GLU A 539 2.97 -2.08 -17.64
CA GLU A 539 2.61 -3.51 -17.64
C GLU A 539 1.10 -3.70 -17.50
N HIS A 540 0.46 -3.05 -16.51
CA HIS A 540 -1.00 -3.12 -16.29
C HIS A 540 -1.79 -2.63 -17.51
N SER A 541 -1.32 -1.55 -18.15
CA SER A 541 -1.98 -0.98 -19.32
C SER A 541 -1.69 -1.77 -20.62
N GLY A 542 -0.74 -2.70 -20.60
CA GLY A 542 -0.27 -3.42 -21.78
C GLY A 542 0.38 -2.48 -22.81
N LEU A 543 1.12 -1.47 -22.32
CA LEU A 543 1.81 -0.44 -23.10
C LEU A 543 3.32 -0.49 -22.84
N SER A 544 4.08 0.07 -23.77
CA SER A 544 5.49 0.44 -23.59
C SER A 544 5.61 1.96 -23.45
N ILE A 545 6.78 2.44 -23.00
CA ILE A 545 7.03 3.89 -22.92
C ILE A 545 7.02 4.56 -24.31
N ASP A 546 7.26 3.81 -25.38
CA ASP A 546 7.23 4.31 -26.75
C ASP A 546 5.81 4.54 -27.28
N ASP A 547 4.80 3.91 -26.66
CA ASP A 547 3.37 4.13 -26.97
C ASP A 547 2.84 5.45 -26.35
N ILE A 548 3.60 6.08 -25.46
CA ILE A 548 3.21 7.31 -24.78
C ILE A 548 3.63 8.53 -25.62
N ALA A 549 2.63 9.19 -26.22
CA ALA A 549 2.81 10.36 -27.08
C ALA A 549 2.95 11.67 -26.28
N HIS A 550 2.25 11.79 -25.16
CA HIS A 550 2.25 12.99 -24.32
C HIS A 550 2.80 12.69 -22.94
N VAL A 551 3.79 13.48 -22.51
CA VAL A 551 4.45 13.28 -21.22
C VAL A 551 4.42 14.60 -20.44
N ASP A 552 4.04 14.52 -19.17
CA ASP A 552 4.35 15.56 -18.20
C ASP A 552 5.09 14.97 -17.00
N LEU A 553 6.38 15.25 -16.93
CA LEU A 553 7.20 14.92 -15.79
C LEU A 553 7.17 16.07 -14.79
N TYR A 554 7.00 15.76 -13.50
CA TYR A 554 7.08 16.77 -12.44
C TYR A 554 8.42 17.52 -12.47
N ALA A 555 8.36 18.86 -12.60
CA ALA A 555 9.52 19.66 -12.99
C ALA A 555 9.75 20.87 -12.08
N CYS A 556 10.06 20.61 -10.80
CA CYS A 556 10.48 21.67 -9.87
C CYS A 556 11.92 22.16 -10.15
N PHE A 557 12.78 21.25 -10.59
CA PHE A 557 14.20 21.48 -10.91
C PHE A 557 14.66 20.52 -12.01
N PRO A 558 15.72 20.84 -12.78
CA PRO A 558 16.23 19.98 -13.85
C PRO A 558 16.62 18.58 -13.44
N SER A 559 17.16 18.41 -12.23
CA SER A 559 17.56 17.11 -11.72
C SER A 559 16.37 16.17 -11.56
N ALA A 560 15.22 16.67 -11.11
CA ALA A 560 14.00 15.86 -10.98
C ALA A 560 13.55 15.30 -12.34
N VAL A 561 13.55 16.14 -13.39
CA VAL A 561 13.16 15.75 -14.75
C VAL A 561 14.17 14.76 -15.34
N GLN A 562 15.47 15.02 -15.19
CA GLN A 562 16.52 14.13 -15.69
C GLN A 562 16.47 12.75 -15.02
N ILE A 563 16.27 12.70 -13.70
CA ILE A 563 16.10 11.43 -12.97
C ILE A 563 14.86 10.71 -13.48
N ALA A 564 13.70 11.37 -13.49
CA ALA A 564 12.45 10.74 -13.93
C ALA A 564 12.52 10.24 -15.38
N ALA A 565 13.08 11.04 -16.29
CA ALA A 565 13.23 10.67 -17.69
C ALA A 565 14.11 9.42 -17.84
N ARG A 566 15.26 9.39 -17.14
CA ARG A 566 16.16 8.23 -17.15
C ARG A 566 15.50 6.97 -16.60
N GLU A 567 14.81 7.07 -15.47
CA GLU A 567 14.15 5.91 -14.83
C GLU A 567 12.97 5.36 -15.64
N LEU A 568 12.33 6.20 -16.46
CA LEU A 568 11.25 5.80 -17.37
C LEU A 568 11.74 5.41 -18.77
N GLY A 569 13.02 5.62 -19.10
CA GLY A 569 13.55 5.36 -20.45
C GLY A 569 13.22 6.43 -21.49
N LEU A 570 12.96 7.67 -21.05
CA LEU A 570 12.67 8.82 -21.90
C LEU A 570 13.96 9.62 -22.20
N PRO A 571 14.28 9.93 -23.46
CA PRO A 571 15.39 10.84 -23.79
C PRO A 571 15.07 12.26 -23.31
N ALA A 572 15.98 12.88 -22.56
CA ALA A 572 15.78 14.23 -22.02
C ALA A 572 15.83 15.33 -23.11
N ASP A 573 16.43 15.03 -24.25
CA ASP A 573 16.69 15.93 -25.37
C ASP A 573 15.80 15.64 -26.60
N ASP A 574 14.80 14.77 -26.48
CA ASP A 574 13.86 14.49 -27.57
C ASP A 574 13.09 15.76 -27.99
N PRO A 575 13.30 16.28 -29.21
CA PRO A 575 12.61 17.48 -29.67
C PRO A 575 11.15 17.21 -30.06
N ASN A 576 10.79 15.95 -30.33
CA ASN A 576 9.47 15.56 -30.81
C ASN A 576 8.52 15.19 -29.67
N ARG A 577 9.06 14.78 -28.52
CA ARG A 577 8.29 14.46 -27.32
C ARG A 577 8.74 15.32 -26.14
N PRO A 578 8.19 16.54 -26.01
CA PRO A 578 8.42 17.38 -24.83
C PRO A 578 8.08 16.63 -23.54
N LEU A 579 8.92 16.77 -22.52
CA LEU A 579 8.72 16.14 -21.21
C LEU A 579 7.78 16.94 -20.29
N THR A 580 7.04 17.89 -20.86
CA THR A 580 5.99 18.65 -20.19
C THR A 580 4.93 19.07 -21.18
N VAL A 581 3.69 19.19 -20.70
CA VAL A 581 2.59 19.85 -21.40
C VAL A 581 2.22 21.19 -20.77
N THR A 582 2.65 21.44 -19.53
CA THR A 582 2.35 22.68 -18.80
C THR A 582 3.42 23.76 -18.98
N GLY A 583 4.67 23.36 -19.21
CA GLY A 583 5.86 24.22 -19.13
C GLY A 583 6.62 24.14 -17.81
N GLY A 584 6.26 23.18 -16.93
CA GLY A 584 6.92 22.95 -15.64
C GLY A 584 6.67 24.02 -14.59
N LEU A 585 7.19 23.80 -13.37
CA LEU A 585 6.90 24.68 -12.23
C LEU A 585 7.62 26.03 -12.31
N THR A 586 8.67 26.16 -13.13
CA THR A 586 9.33 27.45 -13.37
C THR A 586 8.45 28.39 -14.19
N PHE A 587 8.02 27.96 -15.37
CA PHE A 587 7.36 28.82 -16.36
C PHE A 587 5.85 28.65 -16.38
N GLY A 588 5.37 27.40 -16.34
CA GLY A 588 3.96 27.08 -16.12
C GLY A 588 3.45 27.62 -14.78
N GLY A 589 4.34 27.71 -13.80
CA GLY A 589 4.06 28.12 -12.43
C GLY A 589 3.92 26.90 -11.52
N GLY A 590 4.42 27.02 -10.29
CA GLY A 590 4.47 25.92 -9.32
C GLY A 590 3.44 26.12 -8.22
N PRO A 591 2.19 25.64 -8.36
CA PRO A 591 1.19 25.69 -7.31
C PRO A 591 1.47 24.65 -6.22
N GLY A 592 2.67 24.71 -5.64
CA GLY A 592 3.12 23.86 -4.54
C GLY A 592 2.80 22.39 -4.75
N ASN A 593 1.85 21.90 -3.96
CA ASN A 593 1.43 20.50 -3.93
C ASN A 593 0.57 20.09 -5.15
N ASN A 594 -0.04 21.04 -5.86
CA ASN A 594 -1.11 20.80 -6.82
C ASN A 594 -0.66 20.81 -8.30
N TYR A 595 0.64 20.84 -8.59
CA TYR A 595 1.11 20.87 -9.98
C TYR A 595 0.60 19.67 -10.81
N GLY A 596 0.57 18.46 -10.22
CA GLY A 596 0.10 17.25 -10.91
C GLY A 596 -1.30 17.39 -11.50
N SER A 597 -2.22 18.03 -10.78
CA SER A 597 -3.59 18.26 -11.25
C SER A 597 -3.62 19.20 -12.47
N HIS A 598 -2.71 20.17 -12.56
CA HIS A 598 -2.59 21.06 -13.73
C HIS A 598 -2.05 20.31 -14.94
N ALA A 599 -1.11 19.39 -14.74
CA ALA A 599 -0.60 18.53 -15.79
C ALA A 599 -1.72 17.67 -16.38
N VAL A 600 -2.46 16.95 -15.53
CA VAL A 600 -3.56 16.08 -16.01
C VAL A 600 -4.68 16.90 -16.65
N ALA A 601 -5.06 18.06 -16.11
CA ALA A 601 -6.05 18.94 -16.74
C ALA A 601 -5.63 19.39 -18.15
N THR A 602 -4.35 19.66 -18.35
CA THR A 602 -3.80 20.03 -19.66
C THR A 602 -3.77 18.82 -20.61
N LEU A 603 -3.40 17.64 -20.10
CA LEU A 603 -3.42 16.39 -20.86
C LEU A 603 -4.82 16.00 -21.35
N VAL A 604 -5.85 16.22 -20.53
CA VAL A 604 -7.25 15.96 -20.92
C VAL A 604 -7.62 16.72 -22.19
N GLY A 605 -7.22 18.00 -22.29
CA GLY A 605 -7.41 18.79 -23.51
C GLY A 605 -6.71 18.18 -24.73
N ARG A 606 -5.44 17.79 -24.58
CA ARG A 606 -4.64 17.17 -25.64
C ARG A 606 -5.21 15.84 -26.12
N LEU A 607 -5.61 14.97 -25.18
CA LEU A 607 -6.17 13.67 -25.48
C LEU A 607 -7.53 13.75 -26.18
N ARG A 608 -8.33 14.79 -25.91
CA ARG A 608 -9.57 15.03 -26.67
C ARG A 608 -9.29 15.52 -28.09
N GLU A 609 -8.20 16.27 -28.30
CA GLU A 609 -7.74 16.69 -29.64
C GLU A 609 -7.11 15.53 -30.43
N GLN A 610 -6.49 14.56 -29.74
CA GLN A 610 -5.75 13.42 -30.31
C GLN A 610 -6.19 12.10 -29.63
N PRO A 611 -7.43 11.62 -29.88
CA PRO A 611 -8.08 10.57 -29.09
C PRO A 611 -7.44 9.19 -29.15
N GLU A 612 -6.63 8.93 -30.18
CA GLU A 612 -5.88 7.69 -30.38
C GLU A 612 -4.57 7.62 -29.56
N THR A 613 -4.18 8.71 -28.89
CA THR A 613 -2.90 8.80 -28.19
C THR A 613 -3.03 8.45 -26.70
N TYR A 614 -1.88 8.15 -26.10
CA TYR A 614 -1.74 7.91 -24.67
C TYR A 614 -0.87 8.99 -24.03
N ALA A 615 -1.23 9.35 -22.80
CA ALA A 615 -0.48 10.30 -22.00
C ALA A 615 -0.04 9.69 -20.67
N LEU A 616 1.10 10.19 -20.17
CA LEU A 616 1.65 9.84 -18.86
C LEU A 616 1.93 11.14 -18.08
N SER A 617 1.49 11.17 -16.82
CA SER A 617 1.83 12.24 -15.89
C SER A 617 2.50 11.68 -14.65
N THR A 618 3.58 12.31 -14.21
CA THR A 618 4.20 12.04 -12.91
C THR A 618 3.99 13.20 -11.95
N SER A 619 3.96 12.88 -10.67
CA SER A 619 3.92 13.84 -9.57
C SER A 619 4.90 13.41 -8.49
N LEU A 620 5.52 14.39 -7.85
CA LEU A 620 6.66 14.17 -6.98
C LEU A 620 6.57 15.02 -5.72
N GLY A 621 6.85 14.41 -4.58
CA GLY A 621 6.90 15.06 -3.27
C GLY A 621 8.29 15.10 -2.66
N TRP A 622 8.55 16.16 -1.87
CA TRP A 622 9.82 16.42 -1.18
C TRP A 622 11.04 16.45 -2.12
N TYR A 623 12.05 15.62 -1.87
CA TYR A 623 13.36 15.65 -2.52
C TYR A 623 13.51 14.44 -3.47
N ALA A 624 12.58 14.33 -4.43
CA ALA A 624 12.35 13.11 -5.20
C ALA A 624 12.12 11.89 -4.28
N THR A 625 11.34 12.07 -3.21
CA THR A 625 11.12 11.03 -2.21
C THR A 625 9.81 10.31 -2.46
N LYS A 626 8.72 11.05 -2.67
CA LYS A 626 7.38 10.49 -2.90
C LYS A 626 7.03 10.59 -4.37
N HIS A 627 6.44 9.56 -4.94
CA HIS A 627 6.14 9.51 -6.37
C HIS A 627 4.73 8.98 -6.61
N ALA A 628 4.02 9.60 -7.54
CA ALA A 628 2.75 9.12 -8.05
C ALA A 628 2.74 9.27 -9.58
N ILE A 629 2.13 8.32 -10.27
CA ILE A 629 2.07 8.26 -11.73
C ILE A 629 0.68 7.84 -12.19
N GLY A 630 0.27 8.30 -13.38
CA GLY A 630 -0.98 7.90 -14.04
C GLY A 630 -0.87 7.85 -15.56
N ILE A 631 -1.61 6.92 -16.18
CA ILE A 631 -1.77 6.79 -17.63
C ILE A 631 -3.19 7.15 -18.05
N TYR A 632 -3.32 7.93 -19.12
CA TYR A 632 -4.58 8.49 -19.59
C TYR A 632 -4.74 8.35 -21.11
N SER A 633 -5.98 8.18 -21.57
CA SER A 633 -6.33 8.23 -23.00
C SER A 633 -7.83 8.49 -23.19
N ALA A 634 -8.23 9.05 -24.33
CA ALA A 634 -9.65 9.05 -24.75
C ALA A 634 -10.09 7.68 -25.31
N THR A 635 -9.15 6.77 -25.55
CA THR A 635 -9.45 5.38 -25.88
C THR A 635 -9.77 4.58 -24.61
N PRO A 636 -10.85 3.79 -24.58
CA PRO A 636 -11.19 2.96 -23.43
C PRO A 636 -10.08 1.99 -23.01
N PRO A 637 -9.94 1.68 -21.70
CA PRO A 637 -8.93 0.77 -21.22
C PRO A 637 -9.27 -0.69 -21.56
N ARG A 638 -8.23 -1.51 -21.75
CA ARG A 638 -8.37 -2.95 -22.04
C ARG A 638 -8.69 -3.78 -20.80
N GLN A 639 -8.39 -3.24 -19.63
CA GLN A 639 -8.59 -3.86 -18.32
C GLN A 639 -9.18 -2.81 -17.38
N SER A 640 -9.77 -3.24 -16.27
CA SER A 640 -10.23 -2.31 -15.24
C SER A 640 -9.06 -1.46 -14.72
N TYR A 641 -9.35 -0.21 -14.39
CA TYR A 641 -8.41 0.64 -13.67
C TYR A 641 -7.98 -0.06 -12.36
N ALA A 642 -6.70 0.12 -12.01
CA ALA A 642 -6.15 -0.28 -10.72
C ALA A 642 -5.19 0.79 -10.20
N TYR A 643 -5.28 1.06 -8.91
CA TYR A 643 -4.28 1.83 -8.17
C TYR A 643 -3.23 0.89 -7.55
N LEU A 644 -2.03 0.89 -8.13
CA LEU A 644 -0.95 -0.07 -7.83
C LEU A 644 0.04 0.45 -6.77
N HIS A 645 0.47 -0.45 -5.89
CA HIS A 645 1.48 -0.20 -4.85
C HIS A 645 2.61 -1.24 -4.91
N PRO A 646 3.44 -1.25 -5.98
CA PRO A 646 4.49 -2.24 -6.13
C PRO A 646 5.59 -2.06 -5.08
N VAL A 647 6.22 -3.17 -4.66
CA VAL A 647 7.36 -3.14 -3.74
C VAL A 647 8.59 -2.59 -4.46
N VAL A 648 9.18 -1.54 -3.91
CA VAL A 648 10.41 -0.94 -4.44
C VAL A 648 11.62 -1.70 -3.89
N GLU A 649 12.39 -2.32 -4.77
CA GLU A 649 13.68 -2.91 -4.43
C GLU A 649 14.75 -1.81 -4.38
N ASN A 650 15.01 -1.30 -3.18
CA ASN A 650 16.05 -0.30 -2.98
C ASN A 650 17.45 -0.95 -2.93
N PRO A 651 18.45 -0.35 -3.60
CA PRO A 651 19.85 -0.72 -3.38
C PRO A 651 20.25 -0.46 -1.91
N PRO A 652 21.32 -1.11 -1.40
CA PRO A 652 21.78 -0.92 -0.03
C PRO A 652 21.96 0.55 0.34
N SER A 653 21.28 1.00 1.38
CA SER A 653 21.37 2.37 1.86
C SER A 653 22.76 2.68 2.43
N ARG A 654 23.15 3.95 2.36
CA ARG A 654 24.40 4.44 2.94
C ARG A 654 24.12 4.99 4.33
N PRO A 655 24.77 4.48 5.39
CA PRO A 655 24.73 5.12 6.70
C PRO A 655 25.26 6.55 6.61
N VAL A 656 24.61 7.46 7.33
CA VAL A 656 25.01 8.87 7.40
C VAL A 656 25.69 9.14 8.73
N LEU A 657 26.88 9.75 8.67
CA LEU A 657 27.65 10.10 9.86
C LEU A 657 27.38 11.55 10.27
N SER A 658 27.08 11.76 11.56
CA SER A 658 26.94 13.10 12.16
C SER A 658 28.28 13.79 12.45
N GLY A 659 29.39 13.05 12.32
CA GLY A 659 30.75 13.57 12.43
C GLY A 659 31.74 12.56 11.88
N TYR A 660 32.79 13.06 11.25
CA TYR A 660 33.82 12.22 10.63
C TYR A 660 35.17 12.96 10.63
N THR A 661 36.25 12.20 10.72
CA THR A 661 37.61 12.68 10.55
C THR A 661 38.40 11.61 9.82
N GLY A 662 39.02 11.97 8.70
CA GLY A 662 39.71 11.04 7.82
C GLY A 662 39.48 11.35 6.34
N ASP A 663 39.94 10.44 5.50
CA ASP A 663 39.88 10.58 4.04
C ASP A 663 38.46 10.30 3.51
N ALA A 664 38.08 11.00 2.46
CA ALA A 664 36.81 10.83 1.77
C ALA A 664 36.92 11.26 0.30
N VAL A 665 35.85 11.08 -0.46
CA VAL A 665 35.73 11.52 -1.85
C VAL A 665 34.46 12.36 -1.99
N VAL A 666 34.52 13.48 -2.70
CA VAL A 666 33.34 14.31 -2.98
C VAL A 666 32.43 13.58 -3.97
N GLU A 667 31.24 13.17 -3.52
CA GLU A 667 30.22 12.53 -4.34
C GLU A 667 29.34 13.57 -5.06
N ALA A 668 28.95 14.61 -4.32
CA ALA A 668 28.06 15.67 -4.78
C ALA A 668 28.35 16.94 -3.99
N TYR A 669 28.07 18.10 -4.56
CA TYR A 669 28.15 19.38 -3.85
C TYR A 669 27.11 20.39 -4.34
N THR A 670 26.88 21.42 -3.52
CA THR A 670 26.11 22.61 -3.88
C THR A 670 26.63 23.82 -3.12
N VAL A 671 26.41 25.02 -3.65
CA VAL A 671 26.81 26.28 -3.02
C VAL A 671 25.62 27.24 -3.01
N PRO A 672 24.94 27.44 -1.87
CA PRO A 672 23.92 28.48 -1.73
C PRO A 672 24.49 29.90 -1.89
N PHE A 673 23.72 30.79 -2.52
CA PHE A 673 24.08 32.19 -2.71
C PHE A 673 23.12 33.14 -1.97
N ALA A 674 23.69 34.17 -1.36
CA ALA A 674 22.94 35.28 -0.82
C ALA A 674 22.31 36.12 -1.96
N ARG A 675 21.34 36.98 -1.62
CA ARG A 675 20.66 37.84 -2.61
C ARG A 675 21.58 38.84 -3.31
N ASP A 676 22.71 39.20 -2.70
CA ASP A 676 23.74 40.07 -3.29
C ASP A 676 24.71 39.30 -4.21
N GLY A 677 24.48 38.00 -4.43
CA GLY A 677 25.26 37.16 -5.33
C GLY A 677 26.52 36.57 -4.70
N LYS A 678 26.75 36.73 -3.38
CA LYS A 678 27.90 36.11 -2.72
C LYS A 678 27.62 34.66 -2.32
N PRO A 679 28.57 33.73 -2.52
CA PRO A 679 28.43 32.37 -2.03
C PRO A 679 28.45 32.34 -0.49
N GLU A 680 27.56 31.57 0.13
CA GLU A 680 27.43 31.51 1.59
C GLU A 680 28.32 30.45 2.23
N ALA A 681 28.32 29.23 1.65
CA ALA A 681 29.05 28.06 2.10
C ALA A 681 28.98 26.96 1.03
N ALA A 682 29.96 26.07 0.97
CA ALA A 682 29.84 24.83 0.21
C ALA A 682 29.18 23.75 1.10
N VAL A 683 28.17 23.06 0.56
CA VAL A 683 27.57 21.87 1.16
C VAL A 683 28.00 20.66 0.35
N LEU A 684 28.73 19.75 0.99
CA LEU A 684 29.36 18.60 0.36
C LEU A 684 28.71 17.30 0.84
N SER A 685 28.41 16.40 -0.08
CA SER A 685 28.20 14.98 0.17
C SER A 685 29.52 14.27 -0.09
N LEU A 686 30.09 13.67 0.95
CA LEU A 686 31.35 12.95 0.88
C LEU A 686 31.13 11.46 1.17
N LEU A 687 31.91 10.60 0.54
CA LEU A 687 31.94 9.17 0.82
C LEU A 687 33.28 8.78 1.43
N ASN A 688 33.25 8.19 2.62
CA ASN A 688 34.45 7.66 3.25
C ASN A 688 34.85 6.31 2.62
N PRO A 689 36.05 5.76 2.90
CA PRO A 689 36.49 4.47 2.35
C PRO A 689 35.58 3.26 2.66
N LYS A 690 34.66 3.37 3.61
CA LYS A 690 33.65 2.34 3.94
C LYS A 690 32.34 2.51 3.18
N GLY A 691 32.21 3.56 2.36
CA GLY A 691 30.98 3.87 1.64
C GLY A 691 29.91 4.58 2.47
N GLU A 692 30.22 4.98 3.70
CA GLU A 692 29.33 5.78 4.55
C GLU A 692 29.35 7.23 4.07
N ARG A 693 28.20 7.90 4.14
CA ARG A 693 28.05 9.28 3.69
C ARG A 693 28.33 10.25 4.85
N VAL A 694 29.11 11.28 4.56
CA VAL A 694 29.42 12.39 5.47
C VAL A 694 28.92 13.66 4.80
N LEU A 695 28.06 14.39 5.51
CA LEU A 695 27.61 15.71 5.04
C LEU A 695 28.44 16.78 5.73
N VAL A 696 29.00 17.70 4.95
CA VAL A 696 29.81 18.81 5.48
C VAL A 696 29.30 20.13 4.91
N ARG A 697 29.15 21.13 5.78
CA ARG A 697 28.94 22.53 5.38
C ARG A 697 30.18 23.32 5.76
N THR A 698 30.91 23.86 4.79
CA THR A 698 32.17 24.60 5.03
C THR A 698 32.13 26.00 4.42
N LYS A 699 32.79 26.94 5.10
CA LYS A 699 32.99 28.34 4.66
C LYS A 699 34.43 28.62 4.24
N GLN A 700 35.27 27.59 4.11
CA GLN A 700 36.65 27.76 3.68
C GLN A 700 36.69 28.34 2.27
N GLU A 701 37.40 29.46 2.11
CA GLU A 701 37.40 30.25 0.88
C GLU A 701 37.91 29.47 -0.33
N ASP A 702 38.93 28.63 -0.14
CA ASP A 702 39.50 27.76 -1.18
C ASP A 702 38.51 26.69 -1.64
N ILE A 703 37.81 26.03 -0.72
CA ILE A 703 36.79 25.03 -1.05
C ILE A 703 35.58 25.67 -1.73
N VAL A 704 35.13 26.83 -1.26
CA VAL A 704 34.01 27.56 -1.87
C VAL A 704 34.39 28.03 -3.27
N ALA A 705 35.60 28.57 -3.47
CA ALA A 705 36.07 28.98 -4.79
C ALA A 705 36.14 27.80 -5.76
N GLU A 706 36.71 26.67 -5.34
CA GLU A 706 36.77 25.46 -6.18
C GLU A 706 35.38 24.90 -6.50
N ALA A 707 34.41 24.98 -5.58
CA ALA A 707 33.04 24.56 -5.84
C ALA A 707 32.28 25.45 -6.84
N VAL A 708 32.64 26.74 -6.93
CA VAL A 708 31.98 27.74 -7.78
C VAL A 708 32.65 27.84 -9.14
N ASP A 709 33.97 27.99 -9.16
CA ASP A 709 34.77 28.31 -10.36
C ASP A 709 35.50 27.08 -10.93
N GLY A 710 35.68 26.03 -10.13
CA GLY A 710 36.37 24.79 -10.48
C GLY A 710 35.43 23.57 -10.54
N ASP A 711 35.94 22.40 -10.16
CA ASP A 711 35.13 21.19 -10.05
C ASP A 711 35.61 20.25 -8.94
N LEU A 712 34.82 20.16 -7.86
CA LEU A 712 35.10 19.26 -6.74
C LEU A 712 34.67 17.81 -6.99
N LEU A 713 33.85 17.51 -8.00
CA LEU A 713 33.22 16.19 -8.12
C LEU A 713 34.25 15.08 -8.32
N GLY A 714 34.23 14.11 -7.39
CA GLY A 714 35.13 12.97 -7.40
C GLY A 714 36.52 13.23 -6.85
N LEU A 715 36.85 14.47 -6.44
CA LEU A 715 38.16 14.75 -5.87
C LEU A 715 38.30 14.08 -4.48
N PRO A 716 39.48 13.50 -4.17
CA PRO A 716 39.78 13.02 -2.83
C PRO A 716 40.02 14.21 -1.90
N VAL A 717 39.49 14.10 -0.69
CA VAL A 717 39.59 15.11 0.37
C VAL A 717 39.90 14.46 1.70
N THR A 718 40.44 15.21 2.64
CA THR A 718 40.50 14.83 4.06
C THR A 718 39.60 15.77 4.85
N VAL A 719 38.73 15.19 5.67
CA VAL A 719 37.90 15.90 6.64
C VAL A 719 38.64 15.93 7.97
N ALA A 720 38.96 17.12 8.46
CA ALA A 720 39.49 17.34 9.80
C ALA A 720 38.34 17.56 10.81
N SER A 721 38.64 17.98 12.04
CA SER A 721 37.59 18.20 13.05
C SER A 721 36.62 19.30 12.62
N GLY A 722 35.31 18.99 12.58
CA GLY A 722 34.26 19.95 12.27
C GLY A 722 33.99 20.07 10.77
N ASP A 723 34.10 21.29 10.25
CA ASP A 723 33.82 21.66 8.85
C ASP A 723 35.08 21.88 8.00
N ALA A 724 36.26 21.60 8.56
CA ALA A 724 37.53 21.74 7.86
C ALA A 724 37.76 20.59 6.86
N VAL A 725 37.83 20.92 5.58
CA VAL A 725 38.08 20.04 4.45
C VAL A 725 39.35 20.48 3.75
N THR A 726 40.15 19.53 3.28
CA THR A 726 41.35 19.79 2.46
C THR A 726 41.34 18.89 1.25
N ILE A 727 41.51 19.47 0.05
CA ILE A 727 41.64 18.72 -1.20
C ILE A 727 43.01 18.04 -1.22
N THR A 728 43.04 16.71 -1.38
CA THR A 728 44.28 15.92 -1.31
C THR A 728 44.75 15.39 -2.67
N GLY A 729 43.98 15.60 -3.73
CA GLY A 729 44.32 15.21 -5.08
C GLY A 729 43.61 16.06 -6.14
N THR A 730 44.12 16.00 -7.36
CA THR A 730 43.67 16.85 -8.48
C THR A 730 42.90 16.07 -9.56
N CYS A 731 42.71 14.77 -9.38
CA CYS A 731 42.02 13.90 -10.32
C CYS A 731 40.84 13.23 -9.63
N ALA A 732 39.72 13.11 -10.35
CA ALA A 732 38.57 12.37 -9.86
C ALA A 732 38.92 10.89 -9.67
N VAL A 733 38.44 10.31 -8.56
CA VAL A 733 38.56 8.89 -8.25
C VAL A 733 37.20 8.21 -8.26
N ASP A 734 37.20 6.87 -8.28
CA ASP A 734 35.99 6.08 -8.16
C ASP A 734 35.32 6.31 -6.80
N LEU A 735 33.99 6.35 -6.80
CA LEU A 735 33.24 6.49 -5.55
C LEU A 735 33.24 5.16 -4.79
N PRO A 736 33.49 5.17 -3.47
CA PRO A 736 33.30 3.99 -2.64
C PRO A 736 31.88 3.41 -2.80
N ALA A 737 31.79 2.11 -3.04
CA ALA A 737 30.50 1.41 -3.09
C ALA A 737 29.74 1.54 -1.76
N PRO A 738 28.40 1.48 -1.75
CA PRO A 738 27.65 1.40 -0.50
C PRO A 738 28.13 0.23 0.37
N PRO A 739 28.12 0.37 1.70
CA PRO A 739 28.43 -0.76 2.57
C PRO A 739 27.41 -1.88 2.36
N PRO A 740 27.79 -3.14 2.60
CA PRO A 740 26.86 -4.25 2.52
C PRO A 740 25.69 -4.00 3.49
N PRO A 741 24.44 -4.32 3.09
CA PRO A 741 23.28 -4.05 3.92
C PRO A 741 23.33 -4.91 5.19
N PRO A 742 22.79 -4.42 6.31
CA PRO A 742 22.81 -5.15 7.59
C PRO A 742 21.92 -6.41 7.59
N VAL A 743 21.06 -6.56 6.57
CA VAL A 743 20.24 -7.75 6.29
C VAL A 743 20.30 -8.03 4.79
N LEU A 744 20.55 -9.28 4.41
CA LEU A 744 20.51 -9.76 3.03
C LEU A 744 19.25 -10.58 2.80
N VAL A 745 18.65 -10.47 1.61
CA VAL A 745 17.46 -11.24 1.22
C VAL A 745 17.75 -11.98 -0.08
N GLU A 746 17.49 -13.28 -0.09
CA GLU A 746 17.64 -14.15 -1.27
C GLU A 746 16.33 -14.94 -1.50
N ARG A 747 15.76 -14.86 -2.70
CA ARG A 747 14.57 -15.65 -3.06
C ARG A 747 14.99 -16.92 -3.80
N ARG A 748 14.55 -18.09 -3.30
CA ARG A 748 14.75 -19.42 -3.88
C ARG A 748 13.40 -20.07 -4.14
N GLY A 749 12.79 -19.74 -5.28
CA GLY A 749 11.42 -20.15 -5.58
C GLY A 749 10.45 -19.68 -4.48
N PRO A 750 9.70 -20.57 -3.81
CA PRO A 750 8.78 -20.19 -2.73
C PRO A 750 9.45 -19.89 -1.38
N ILE A 751 10.77 -20.05 -1.26
CA ILE A 751 11.52 -19.86 -0.01
C ILE A 751 12.25 -18.51 -0.04
N THR A 752 12.10 -17.72 1.01
CA THR A 752 12.85 -16.46 1.21
C THR A 752 13.91 -16.66 2.29
N VAL A 753 15.19 -16.52 1.97
CA VAL A 753 16.29 -16.55 2.94
C VAL A 753 16.60 -15.12 3.38
N ILE A 754 16.57 -14.87 4.68
CA ILE A 754 16.86 -13.59 5.32
C ILE A 754 18.09 -13.78 6.20
N THR A 755 19.18 -13.10 5.86
CA THR A 755 20.47 -13.24 6.58
C THR A 755 20.80 -11.95 7.33
N LEU A 756 20.95 -12.03 8.65
CA LEU A 756 21.57 -10.97 9.44
C LEU A 756 23.04 -10.86 9.04
N ASN A 757 23.46 -9.66 8.64
CA ASN A 757 24.74 -9.43 7.98
C ASN A 757 25.54 -8.32 8.69
N ARG A 758 25.87 -8.58 9.96
CA ARG A 758 26.80 -7.78 10.77
C ARG A 758 27.77 -8.68 11.55
N PRO A 759 28.48 -9.62 10.87
CA PRO A 759 29.28 -10.65 11.54
C PRO A 759 30.40 -10.07 12.42
N GLU A 760 30.93 -8.90 12.08
CA GLU A 760 31.99 -8.18 12.80
C GLU A 760 31.59 -7.76 14.22
N VAL A 761 30.29 -7.62 14.48
CA VAL A 761 29.71 -7.39 15.82
C VAL A 761 28.80 -8.53 16.25
N ARG A 762 29.03 -9.75 15.73
CA ARG A 762 28.27 -10.96 16.07
C ARG A 762 26.76 -10.82 15.80
N ASN A 763 26.41 -10.15 14.70
CA ASN A 763 25.03 -9.88 14.30
C ASN A 763 24.20 -9.19 15.39
N ALA A 764 24.83 -8.30 16.17
CA ALA A 764 24.10 -7.42 17.06
C ALA A 764 23.13 -6.53 16.27
N ILE A 765 21.92 -6.29 16.77
CA ILE A 765 20.87 -5.54 16.07
C ILE A 765 20.87 -4.10 16.57
N ASN A 766 21.20 -3.17 15.68
CA ASN A 766 20.95 -1.74 15.85
C ASN A 766 19.64 -1.34 15.14
N LEU A 767 19.24 -0.07 15.22
CA LEU A 767 17.99 0.39 14.60
C LEU A 767 17.97 0.19 13.06
N ALA A 768 19.11 0.36 12.38
CA ALA A 768 19.20 0.14 10.94
C ALA A 768 18.95 -1.34 10.56
N ALA A 769 19.58 -2.27 11.29
CA ALA A 769 19.35 -3.71 11.10
C ALA A 769 17.89 -4.10 11.42
N ALA A 770 17.30 -3.53 12.46
CA ALA A 770 15.89 -3.77 12.80
C ALA A 770 14.93 -3.30 11.69
N ARG A 771 15.13 -2.09 11.15
CA ARG A 771 14.35 -1.57 10.01
C ARG A 771 14.52 -2.43 8.76
N ALA A 772 15.75 -2.83 8.44
CA ALA A 772 16.02 -3.70 7.30
C ALA A 772 15.37 -5.08 7.46
N LEU A 773 15.36 -5.64 8.69
CA LEU A 773 14.68 -6.89 8.97
C LEU A 773 13.15 -6.74 8.84
N GLU A 774 12.57 -5.65 9.36
CA GLU A 774 11.14 -5.35 9.20
C GLU A 774 10.74 -5.28 7.73
N GLN A 775 11.51 -4.54 6.92
CA GLN A 775 11.29 -4.43 5.47
C GLN A 775 11.37 -5.79 4.77
N ALA A 776 12.36 -6.63 5.11
CA ALA A 776 12.51 -7.96 4.54
C ALA A 776 11.31 -8.87 4.85
N ILE A 777 10.79 -8.81 6.08
CA ILE A 777 9.63 -9.61 6.51
C ILE A 777 8.34 -9.06 5.86
N ASP A 778 8.18 -7.75 5.78
CA ASP A 778 7.04 -7.12 5.09
C ASP A 778 6.99 -7.48 3.60
N ALA A 779 8.14 -7.44 2.91
CA ALA A 779 8.23 -7.87 1.53
C ALA A 779 7.94 -9.37 1.36
N PHE A 780 8.32 -10.20 2.32
CA PHE A 780 7.99 -11.63 2.35
C PHE A 780 6.49 -11.88 2.56
N GLU A 781 5.84 -11.12 3.45
CA GLU A 781 4.39 -11.16 3.67
C GLU A 781 3.60 -10.76 2.43
N ALA A 782 3.97 -9.64 1.81
CA ALA A 782 3.29 -9.10 0.63
C ALA A 782 3.43 -9.98 -0.62
N ALA A 783 4.50 -10.77 -0.74
CA ALA A 783 4.75 -11.59 -1.94
C ALA A 783 3.87 -12.85 -1.98
N PRO A 784 2.88 -12.98 -2.89
CA PRO A 784 1.99 -14.13 -2.95
C PRO A 784 2.71 -15.44 -3.33
N THR A 785 3.84 -15.33 -4.03
CA THR A 785 4.67 -16.48 -4.44
C THR A 785 5.58 -16.99 -3.33
N ALA A 786 5.85 -16.18 -2.29
CA ALA A 786 6.68 -16.58 -1.16
C ALA A 786 5.82 -17.30 -0.11
N ARG A 787 6.23 -18.52 0.27
CA ARG A 787 5.47 -19.43 1.16
C ARG A 787 6.10 -19.62 2.53
N ILE A 788 7.43 -19.55 2.62
CA ILE A 788 8.17 -19.78 3.88
C ILE A 788 9.47 -18.97 3.89
N ALA A 789 9.86 -18.48 5.05
CA ALA A 789 11.12 -17.77 5.25
C ALA A 789 12.10 -18.54 6.13
N VAL A 790 13.40 -18.36 5.90
CA VAL A 790 14.49 -18.83 6.77
C VAL A 790 15.30 -17.63 7.24
N LEU A 791 15.31 -17.37 8.55
CA LEU A 791 16.17 -16.36 9.19
C LEU A 791 17.48 -17.01 9.63
N THR A 792 18.62 -16.43 9.26
CA THR A 792 19.95 -16.93 9.64
C THR A 792 20.92 -15.79 9.98
N GLY A 793 21.98 -16.09 10.72
CA GLY A 793 23.11 -15.16 10.94
C GLY A 793 24.34 -15.46 10.09
N GLY A 794 24.20 -16.32 9.08
CA GLY A 794 25.34 -16.85 8.33
C GLY A 794 25.98 -18.04 9.05
N THR A 795 27.28 -18.27 8.84
CA THR A 795 27.94 -19.54 9.18
C THR A 795 28.61 -19.60 10.55
N ALA A 796 28.64 -18.50 11.32
CA ALA A 796 29.45 -18.40 12.53
C ALA A 796 28.66 -18.11 13.81
N VAL A 797 27.79 -17.09 13.78
CA VAL A 797 26.99 -16.68 14.94
C VAL A 797 25.62 -16.23 14.44
N PHE A 798 24.56 -16.69 15.08
CA PHE A 798 23.20 -16.27 14.77
C PHE A 798 22.98 -14.81 15.12
N SER A 799 23.00 -14.47 16.41
CA SER A 799 22.97 -13.08 16.88
C SER A 799 23.27 -12.98 18.38
N SER A 800 23.98 -11.91 18.76
CA SER A 800 24.17 -11.52 20.16
C SER A 800 23.07 -10.60 20.72
N GLY A 801 21.99 -10.36 19.97
CA GLY A 801 20.87 -9.50 20.39
C GLY A 801 21.12 -8.01 20.17
N MET A 802 20.60 -7.15 21.05
CA MET A 802 20.70 -5.70 20.88
C MET A 802 22.14 -5.19 20.87
N ASP A 803 22.46 -4.28 19.95
CA ASP A 803 23.73 -3.57 19.91
C ASP A 803 23.82 -2.56 21.07
N LEU A 804 24.40 -3.00 22.19
CA LEU A 804 24.52 -2.19 23.42
C LEU A 804 25.35 -0.91 23.22
N LYS A 805 26.28 -0.90 22.25
CA LYS A 805 27.04 0.33 21.92
C LYS A 805 26.13 1.34 21.23
N ALA A 806 25.25 0.89 20.35
CA ALA A 806 24.23 1.76 19.73
C ALA A 806 23.18 2.23 20.75
N ALA A 807 22.70 1.33 21.62
CA ALA A 807 21.75 1.67 22.67
C ALA A 807 22.30 2.73 23.65
N ALA A 808 23.59 2.65 23.99
CA ALA A 808 24.26 3.67 24.81
C ALA A 808 24.29 5.07 24.16
N ARG A 809 24.09 5.16 22.84
CA ARG A 809 23.92 6.41 22.08
C ARG A 809 22.44 6.78 21.84
N GLY A 810 21.51 6.12 22.51
CA GLY A 810 20.06 6.35 22.36
C GLY A 810 19.42 5.63 21.16
N GLN A 811 20.16 4.79 20.43
CA GLN A 811 19.64 4.05 19.27
C GLN A 811 19.13 2.67 19.69
N PHE A 812 17.86 2.57 20.07
CA PHE A 812 17.21 1.31 20.39
C PHE A 812 16.67 0.63 19.11
N PRO A 813 16.85 -0.69 18.95
CA PRO A 813 16.37 -1.43 17.77
C PRO A 813 14.87 -1.73 17.89
N ILE A 814 14.02 -0.70 17.88
CA ILE A 814 12.57 -0.84 17.95
C ILE A 814 11.98 -0.17 16.72
N THR A 815 11.20 -0.91 15.94
CA THR A 815 10.47 -0.39 14.78
C THR A 815 9.00 -0.14 15.15
N GLU A 816 8.34 0.74 14.39
CA GLU A 816 6.96 1.15 14.66
C GLU A 816 5.95 0.00 14.44
N LYS A 817 6.15 -0.80 13.38
CA LYS A 817 5.19 -1.84 12.98
C LYS A 817 5.45 -3.19 13.64
N ARG A 818 6.70 -3.67 13.64
CA ARG A 818 7.07 -5.02 14.13
C ARG A 818 7.75 -5.03 15.50
N GLY A 819 7.97 -3.86 16.10
CA GLY A 819 8.43 -3.73 17.49
C GLY A 819 9.92 -4.05 17.67
N PRO A 820 10.33 -4.65 18.81
CA PRO A 820 11.73 -4.90 19.11
C PRO A 820 12.41 -5.77 18.04
N LEU A 821 13.67 -5.45 17.76
CA LEU A 821 14.54 -6.11 16.77
C LEU A 821 13.96 -6.14 15.34
N GLY A 822 12.85 -5.44 15.06
CA GLY A 822 12.20 -5.41 13.75
C GLY A 822 11.37 -6.64 13.39
N LEU A 823 11.09 -7.53 14.36
CA LEU A 823 10.42 -8.81 14.08
C LEU A 823 9.60 -9.34 15.27
N VAL A 824 10.12 -9.27 16.50
CA VAL A 824 9.60 -10.11 17.59
C VAL A 824 8.23 -9.66 18.14
N GLY A 825 7.85 -8.41 17.91
CA GLY A 825 6.55 -7.87 18.32
C GLY A 825 5.42 -8.36 17.43
N ALA A 826 5.69 -8.51 16.12
CA ALA A 826 4.75 -9.06 15.15
C ALA A 826 5.51 -9.96 14.15
N PRO A 827 5.73 -11.25 14.48
CA PRO A 827 6.29 -12.23 13.54
C PRO A 827 5.38 -12.42 12.31
N PRO A 828 5.91 -12.93 11.17
CA PRO A 828 5.08 -13.14 9.98
C PRO A 828 3.99 -14.19 10.21
N THR A 829 2.86 -14.06 9.52
CA THR A 829 1.76 -15.03 9.44
C THR A 829 2.18 -16.28 8.68
N LYS A 830 2.99 -16.12 7.62
CA LYS A 830 3.65 -17.21 6.89
C LYS A 830 4.75 -17.86 7.76
N PRO A 831 5.07 -19.16 7.57
CA PRO A 831 6.08 -19.84 8.37
C PRO A 831 7.47 -19.21 8.32
N LEU A 832 8.17 -19.25 9.45
CA LEU A 832 9.53 -18.78 9.65
C LEU A 832 10.37 -19.86 10.34
N ILE A 833 11.54 -20.19 9.78
CA ILE A 833 12.54 -21.07 10.38
C ILE A 833 13.74 -20.24 10.81
N ALA A 834 14.23 -20.41 12.04
CA ALA A 834 15.54 -19.91 12.44
C ALA A 834 16.62 -20.97 12.16
N ALA A 835 17.60 -20.64 11.33
CA ALA A 835 18.80 -21.43 11.09
C ALA A 835 19.96 -20.86 11.92
N VAL A 836 20.20 -21.49 13.08
CA VAL A 836 21.09 -20.99 14.13
C VAL A 836 22.47 -21.65 14.03
N GLU A 837 23.48 -20.82 13.75
CA GLU A 837 24.89 -21.17 13.89
C GLU A 837 25.45 -20.50 15.15
N GLY A 838 26.32 -21.18 15.89
CA GLY A 838 26.95 -20.62 17.08
C GLY A 838 25.95 -20.06 18.10
N ALA A 839 26.17 -18.83 18.56
CA ALA A 839 25.42 -18.24 19.67
C ALA A 839 24.13 -17.52 19.22
N ALA A 840 23.00 -17.86 19.84
CA ALA A 840 21.75 -17.10 19.84
C ALA A 840 21.48 -16.57 21.25
N LEU A 841 21.98 -15.37 21.56
CA LEU A 841 21.99 -14.82 22.92
C LEU A 841 21.18 -13.52 23.02
N ALA A 842 20.59 -13.29 24.18
CA ALA A 842 19.77 -12.13 24.47
C ALA A 842 18.66 -11.97 23.40
N GLY A 843 18.53 -10.78 22.81
CA GLY A 843 17.64 -10.56 21.65
C GLY A 843 17.84 -11.54 20.48
N GLY A 844 19.02 -12.12 20.30
CA GLY A 844 19.25 -13.18 19.30
C GLY A 844 18.52 -14.48 19.64
N CYS A 845 18.42 -14.81 20.93
CA CYS A 845 17.56 -15.89 21.40
C CYS A 845 16.08 -15.53 21.19
N GLU A 846 15.69 -14.28 21.43
CA GLU A 846 14.31 -13.82 21.21
C GLU A 846 13.91 -13.88 19.73
N LEU A 847 14.80 -13.57 18.80
CA LEU A 847 14.60 -13.76 17.35
C LEU A 847 14.40 -15.24 17.00
N ALA A 848 15.22 -16.13 17.56
CA ALA A 848 15.07 -17.58 17.33
C ALA A 848 13.75 -18.11 17.91
N LEU A 849 13.36 -17.63 19.10
CA LEU A 849 12.11 -18.00 19.76
C LEU A 849 10.87 -17.47 19.03
N ALA A 850 11.00 -16.36 18.31
CA ALA A 850 9.95 -15.79 17.46
C ALA A 850 9.74 -16.56 16.16
N ALA A 851 10.70 -17.40 15.74
CA ALA A 851 10.52 -18.33 14.62
C ALA A 851 9.68 -19.55 15.03
N ASP A 852 8.93 -20.10 14.09
CA ASP A 852 8.06 -21.26 14.35
C ASP A 852 8.91 -22.51 14.59
N LEU A 853 9.96 -22.68 13.78
CA LEU A 853 10.87 -23.83 13.82
C LEU A 853 12.31 -23.38 13.98
N ILE A 854 13.12 -24.17 14.69
CA ILE A 854 14.55 -23.91 14.89
C ILE A 854 15.35 -25.11 14.38
N VAL A 855 16.27 -24.83 13.46
CA VAL A 855 17.35 -25.73 13.07
C VAL A 855 18.65 -25.14 13.60
N ALA A 856 19.39 -25.89 14.41
CA ALA A 856 20.59 -25.39 15.07
C ALA A 856 21.80 -26.28 14.81
N ALA A 857 22.99 -25.69 14.74
CA ALA A 857 24.22 -26.46 14.76
C ALA A 857 24.42 -27.19 16.10
N ASP A 858 25.09 -28.34 16.08
CA ASP A 858 25.41 -29.13 17.27
C ASP A 858 26.21 -28.37 18.34
N ASN A 859 27.01 -27.40 17.91
CA ASN A 859 27.81 -26.52 18.76
C ASN A 859 27.10 -25.20 19.14
N SER A 860 25.84 -25.01 18.76
CA SER A 860 25.09 -23.79 19.07
C SER A 860 24.68 -23.68 20.53
N GLN A 861 24.50 -22.44 20.99
CA GLN A 861 24.06 -22.13 22.35
C GLN A 861 22.97 -21.07 22.34
N PHE A 862 21.97 -21.23 23.22
CA PHE A 862 20.84 -20.32 23.36
C PHE A 862 20.77 -19.79 24.78
N GLY A 863 20.42 -18.51 24.96
CA GLY A 863 20.25 -17.98 26.32
C GLY A 863 19.79 -16.54 26.36
N ILE A 864 19.26 -16.15 27.52
CA ILE A 864 18.82 -14.79 27.84
C ILE A 864 19.66 -14.22 29.01
N PRO A 865 20.91 -13.78 28.76
CA PRO A 865 21.84 -13.33 29.78
C PRO A 865 21.60 -11.87 30.23
N GLU A 866 20.45 -11.28 29.91
CA GLU A 866 20.00 -9.94 30.30
C GLU A 866 20.04 -9.70 31.82
N PRO A 867 19.62 -10.63 32.70
CA PRO A 867 19.67 -10.42 34.15
C PRO A 867 21.09 -10.17 34.67
N LYS A 868 22.11 -10.79 34.04
CA LYS A 868 23.53 -10.57 34.37
C LYS A 868 24.01 -9.15 34.02
N ARG A 869 23.20 -8.39 33.30
CA ARG A 869 23.46 -7.00 32.87
C ARG A 869 22.44 -6.01 33.45
N GLY A 870 21.62 -6.45 34.41
CA GLY A 870 20.56 -5.62 34.99
C GLY A 870 19.42 -5.31 34.02
N LEU A 871 19.22 -6.14 33.00
CA LEU A 871 18.19 -6.00 31.97
C LEU A 871 17.20 -7.18 32.03
N VAL A 872 16.12 -7.08 31.26
CA VAL A 872 15.12 -8.15 31.08
C VAL A 872 14.98 -8.44 29.58
N ALA A 873 14.83 -9.72 29.22
CA ALA A 873 14.51 -10.16 27.86
C ALA A 873 13.06 -9.78 27.51
N ALA A 874 12.85 -8.49 27.24
CA ALA A 874 11.56 -7.84 27.04
C ALA A 874 11.09 -7.86 25.58
N GLY A 875 11.86 -8.41 24.64
CA GLY A 875 11.42 -8.76 23.28
C GLY A 875 10.57 -10.04 23.23
N GLY A 876 10.07 -10.50 24.38
CA GLY A 876 9.23 -11.69 24.52
C GLY A 876 10.00 -12.96 24.85
N GLY A 877 11.30 -12.89 25.15
CA GLY A 877 12.11 -14.06 25.53
C GLY A 877 11.55 -14.82 26.73
N VAL A 878 11.21 -14.12 27.82
CA VAL A 878 10.62 -14.76 29.01
C VAL A 878 9.20 -15.32 28.77
N LEU A 879 8.45 -14.74 27.83
CA LEU A 879 7.11 -15.21 27.46
C LEU A 879 7.21 -16.51 26.65
N ARG A 880 7.99 -16.48 25.57
CA ARG A 880 8.11 -17.61 24.64
C ARG A 880 8.89 -18.79 25.22
N LEU A 881 9.83 -18.56 26.16
CA LEU A 881 10.47 -19.66 26.89
C LEU A 881 9.45 -20.42 27.76
N ARG A 882 8.53 -19.72 28.43
CA ARG A 882 7.47 -20.35 29.23
C ARG A 882 6.54 -21.19 28.36
N GLU A 883 6.22 -20.72 27.16
CA GLU A 883 5.33 -21.41 26.22
C GLU A 883 5.97 -22.65 25.60
N ARG A 884 7.28 -22.62 25.35
CA ARG A 884 7.98 -23.64 24.54
C ARG A 884 8.82 -24.62 25.33
N LEU A 885 9.07 -24.39 26.63
CA LEU A 885 9.88 -25.25 27.48
C LEU A 885 9.16 -25.63 28.78
N PRO A 886 9.55 -26.75 29.43
CA PRO A 886 9.11 -27.03 30.78
C PRO A 886 9.44 -25.85 31.71
N ARG A 887 8.47 -25.46 32.54
CA ARG A 887 8.56 -24.30 33.43
C ARG A 887 9.89 -24.19 34.19
N ASN A 888 10.39 -25.30 34.74
CA ASN A 888 11.62 -25.29 35.53
C ASN A 888 12.86 -24.98 34.69
N VAL A 889 12.91 -25.46 33.44
CA VAL A 889 13.99 -25.15 32.50
C VAL A 889 13.91 -23.68 32.07
N ALA A 890 12.71 -23.19 31.76
CA ALA A 890 12.50 -21.78 31.42
C ALA A 890 12.93 -20.86 32.58
N MET A 891 12.59 -21.22 33.82
CA MET A 891 13.01 -20.49 35.02
C MET A 891 14.52 -20.55 35.24
N GLU A 892 15.17 -21.69 35.00
CA GLU A 892 16.62 -21.81 35.06
C GLU A 892 17.29 -20.84 34.09
N LEU A 893 16.95 -20.90 32.80
CA LEU A 893 17.45 -19.98 31.78
C LEU A 893 17.22 -18.50 32.13
N ALA A 894 16.02 -18.17 32.62
CA ALA A 894 15.63 -16.79 32.92
C ALA A 894 16.26 -16.23 34.21
N LEU A 895 16.52 -17.06 35.22
CA LEU A 895 17.07 -16.60 36.49
C LEU A 895 18.59 -16.65 36.53
N THR A 896 19.21 -17.68 35.94
CA THR A 896 20.68 -17.78 35.92
C THR A 896 21.27 -16.91 34.82
N GLY A 897 20.56 -16.75 33.70
CA GLY A 897 21.10 -16.13 32.49
C GLY A 897 22.25 -16.92 31.87
N ASP A 898 22.41 -18.20 32.21
CA ASP A 898 23.39 -19.11 31.61
C ASP A 898 22.87 -19.65 30.27
N PRO A 899 23.72 -19.77 29.23
CA PRO A 899 23.32 -20.35 27.96
C PRO A 899 23.19 -21.87 28.06
N MET A 900 22.27 -22.44 27.28
CA MET A 900 22.03 -23.88 27.17
C MET A 900 22.44 -24.41 25.77
N PRO A 901 23.10 -25.57 25.68
CA PRO A 901 23.49 -26.17 24.40
C PRO A 901 22.28 -26.58 23.55
N ALA A 902 22.41 -26.44 22.23
CA ALA A 902 21.38 -26.81 21.25
C ALA A 902 20.96 -28.28 21.37
N ALA A 903 21.89 -29.20 21.62
CA ALA A 903 21.60 -30.62 21.80
C ALA A 903 20.59 -30.86 22.95
N ARG A 904 20.77 -30.19 24.10
CA ARG A 904 19.84 -30.28 25.22
C ARG A 904 18.48 -29.68 24.89
N LEU A 905 18.46 -28.58 24.13
CA LEU A 905 17.21 -27.93 23.70
C LEU A 905 16.47 -28.75 22.63
N ALA A 906 17.17 -29.57 21.85
CA ALA A 906 16.55 -30.55 20.96
C ALA A 906 15.86 -31.68 21.73
N GLU A 907 16.51 -32.21 22.78
CA GLU A 907 15.89 -33.21 23.68
C GLU A 907 14.62 -32.66 24.36
N LEU A 908 14.57 -31.36 24.60
CA LEU A 908 13.45 -30.67 25.25
C LEU A 908 12.38 -30.19 24.25
N GLY A 909 12.58 -30.39 22.94
CA GLY A 909 11.62 -30.06 21.89
C GLY A 909 11.62 -28.61 21.42
N LEU A 910 12.57 -27.78 21.86
CA LEU A 910 12.71 -26.39 21.38
C LEU A 910 13.40 -26.34 20.01
N VAL A 911 14.46 -27.14 19.82
CA VAL A 911 15.17 -27.26 18.54
C VAL A 911 14.61 -28.45 17.76
N ASN A 912 14.14 -28.21 16.53
CA ASN A 912 13.50 -29.22 15.69
C ASN A 912 14.51 -30.15 15.01
N ARG A 913 15.67 -29.63 14.58
CA ARG A 913 16.74 -30.41 13.95
C ARG A 913 18.11 -29.91 14.38
N ILE A 914 19.01 -30.84 14.65
CA ILE A 914 20.44 -30.57 14.82
C ILE A 914 21.15 -30.77 13.49
N ALA A 915 22.01 -29.84 13.12
CA ALA A 915 22.88 -29.91 11.96
C ALA A 915 24.36 -29.95 12.40
N PRO A 916 25.28 -30.49 11.58
CA PRO A 916 26.70 -30.23 11.76
C PRO A 916 26.98 -28.73 11.75
N ALA A 917 28.00 -28.28 12.48
CA ALA A 917 28.45 -26.88 12.44
C ALA A 917 28.69 -26.37 11.00
N GLY A 918 28.16 -25.19 10.69
CA GLY A 918 28.21 -24.58 9.35
C GLY A 918 27.15 -25.10 8.36
N LYS A 919 26.26 -26.01 8.78
CA LYS A 919 25.23 -26.65 7.94
C LYS A 919 23.79 -26.34 8.37
N ALA A 920 23.56 -25.47 9.36
CA ALA A 920 22.21 -25.17 9.84
C ALA A 920 21.31 -24.59 8.74
N LEU A 921 21.83 -23.71 7.87
CA LEU A 921 21.05 -23.14 6.76
C LEU A 921 20.66 -24.22 5.72
N GLU A 922 21.57 -25.15 5.40
CA GLU A 922 21.29 -26.24 4.46
C GLU A 922 20.15 -27.12 4.98
N VAL A 923 20.22 -27.56 6.23
CA VAL A 923 19.17 -28.38 6.87
C VAL A 923 17.86 -27.59 7.05
N ALA A 924 17.94 -26.28 7.30
CA ALA A 924 16.76 -25.41 7.35
C ALA A 924 16.09 -25.27 5.98
N LEU A 925 16.86 -25.19 4.89
CA LEU A 925 16.34 -25.16 3.52
C LEU A 925 15.68 -26.49 3.15
N GLU A 926 16.23 -27.63 3.57
CA GLU A 926 15.59 -28.93 3.39
C GLU A 926 14.24 -28.99 4.12
N LEU A 927 14.19 -28.52 5.38
CA LEU A 927 12.95 -28.42 6.15
C LEU A 927 11.97 -27.44 5.50
N ALA A 928 12.45 -26.31 4.98
CA ALA A 928 11.63 -25.32 4.29
C ALA A 928 11.04 -25.90 3.00
N ALA A 929 11.82 -26.65 2.22
CA ALA A 929 11.36 -27.32 1.01
C ALA A 929 10.27 -28.36 1.31
N GLN A 930 10.41 -29.12 2.40
CA GLN A 930 9.38 -30.06 2.85
C GLN A 930 8.07 -29.36 3.24
N ILE A 931 8.13 -28.12 3.74
CA ILE A 931 6.94 -27.34 4.08
C ILE A 931 6.35 -26.68 2.82
N ALA A 932 7.19 -26.14 1.94
CA ALA A 932 6.79 -25.36 0.77
C ALA A 932 6.00 -26.14 -0.28
N VAL A 933 6.12 -27.48 -0.29
CA VAL A 933 5.33 -28.39 -1.13
C VAL A 933 3.92 -28.65 -0.60
N ASN A 934 3.56 -28.17 0.59
CA ASN A 934 2.20 -28.28 1.12
C ASN A 934 1.32 -27.11 0.68
N ALA A 935 0.00 -27.30 0.79
CA ALA A 935 -0.97 -26.25 0.48
C ALA A 935 -0.74 -25.02 1.38
N PRO A 936 -0.44 -23.83 0.83
CA PRO A 936 -0.01 -22.66 1.60
C PRO A 936 -1.05 -22.22 2.62
N LEU A 937 -2.34 -22.20 2.26
CA LEU A 937 -3.41 -21.84 3.19
C LEU A 937 -3.53 -22.82 4.37
N SER A 938 -3.30 -24.11 4.13
CA SER A 938 -3.30 -25.14 5.19
C SER A 938 -2.17 -24.95 6.18
N VAL A 939 -0.99 -24.59 5.67
CA VAL A 939 0.19 -24.33 6.50
C VAL A 939 -0.02 -23.08 7.36
N VAL A 940 -0.49 -21.97 6.76
CA VAL A 940 -0.79 -20.72 7.48
C VAL A 940 -1.85 -20.95 8.56
N ALA A 941 -2.97 -21.59 8.22
CA ALA A 941 -4.03 -21.87 9.17
C ALA A 941 -3.57 -22.78 10.32
N SER A 942 -2.77 -23.82 10.02
CA SER A 942 -2.22 -24.72 11.05
C SER A 942 -1.32 -23.97 12.03
N LYS A 943 -0.44 -23.09 11.51
CA LYS A 943 0.39 -22.21 12.34
C LYS A 943 -0.47 -21.29 13.20
N GLN A 944 -1.44 -20.61 12.61
CA GLN A 944 -2.31 -19.67 13.32
C GLN A 944 -3.07 -20.35 14.48
N ILE A 945 -3.63 -21.54 14.27
CA ILE A 945 -4.27 -22.33 15.33
C ILE A 945 -3.31 -22.60 16.47
N ILE A 946 -2.10 -23.09 16.19
CA ILE A 946 -1.11 -23.39 17.23
C ILE A 946 -0.77 -22.15 18.05
N VAL A 947 -0.54 -21.01 17.39
CA VAL A 947 -0.16 -19.74 18.03
C VAL A 947 -1.29 -19.18 18.89
N GLU A 948 -2.53 -19.18 18.40
CA GLU A 948 -3.66 -18.55 19.09
C GLU A 948 -4.28 -19.46 20.17
N SER A 949 -4.11 -20.77 20.07
CA SER A 949 -4.83 -21.73 20.92
C SER A 949 -4.40 -21.79 22.39
N SER A 950 -3.28 -21.17 22.75
CA SER A 950 -2.70 -21.22 24.10
C SER A 950 -3.66 -20.74 25.20
N ASP A 951 -4.50 -19.74 24.88
CA ASP A 951 -5.46 -19.13 25.83
C ASP A 951 -6.92 -19.48 25.50
N TRP A 952 -7.17 -20.42 24.57
CA TRP A 952 -8.54 -20.80 24.22
C TRP A 952 -9.20 -21.61 25.33
N ASN A 953 -10.43 -21.25 25.67
CA ASN A 953 -11.27 -22.06 26.53
C ASN A 953 -11.56 -23.41 25.84
N THR A 954 -11.45 -24.53 26.55
CA THR A 954 -11.74 -25.88 26.04
C THR A 954 -13.13 -25.96 25.39
N ALA A 955 -14.13 -25.28 25.96
CA ALA A 955 -15.49 -25.26 25.42
C ALA A 955 -15.60 -24.61 24.03
N GLU A 956 -14.73 -23.65 23.73
CA GLU A 956 -14.72 -22.89 22.45
C GLU A 956 -13.60 -23.35 21.50
N SER A 957 -12.70 -24.23 21.97
CA SER A 957 -11.46 -24.59 21.26
C SER A 957 -11.70 -25.20 19.88
N PHE A 958 -12.66 -26.12 19.75
CA PHE A 958 -13.02 -26.69 18.44
C PHE A 958 -13.72 -25.68 17.55
N GLU A 959 -14.54 -24.80 18.10
CA GLU A 959 -15.17 -23.73 17.33
C GLU A 959 -14.09 -22.80 16.78
N ARG A 960 -13.21 -22.26 17.63
CA ARG A 960 -12.12 -21.36 17.21
C ARG A 960 -11.08 -22.03 16.30
N GLN A 961 -10.70 -23.28 16.57
CA GLN A 961 -9.81 -24.04 15.69
C GLN A 961 -10.41 -24.08 14.31
N THR A 962 -11.68 -24.46 14.27
CA THR A 962 -12.32 -24.54 13.00
C THR A 962 -12.45 -23.14 12.41
N GLN A 963 -12.65 -22.10 13.24
CA GLN A 963 -12.64 -20.68 12.85
C GLN A 963 -11.47 -20.26 11.95
N VAL A 964 -10.33 -20.90 12.18
CA VAL A 964 -9.12 -20.65 11.45
C VAL A 964 -8.91 -21.67 10.32
N ALA A 965 -9.04 -22.97 10.61
CA ALA A 965 -8.71 -24.09 9.70
C ALA A 965 -9.46 -24.05 8.36
N SER A 966 -10.65 -23.53 8.46
CA SER A 966 -11.65 -23.53 7.43
C SER A 966 -11.37 -22.80 6.15
N ALA A 967 -10.57 -21.74 6.19
CA ALA A 967 -10.18 -21.15 4.94
C ALA A 967 -9.39 -22.12 4.08
N ALA A 968 -8.43 -22.78 4.71
CA ALA A 968 -7.66 -23.82 4.07
C ALA A 968 -8.55 -24.97 3.61
N LEU A 969 -9.46 -25.45 4.46
CA LEU A 969 -10.36 -26.56 4.12
C LEU A 969 -11.31 -26.24 2.96
N PHE A 970 -11.59 -24.96 2.73
CA PHE A 970 -12.55 -24.50 1.74
C PHE A 970 -11.94 -23.80 0.50
N SER A 971 -10.63 -23.91 0.34
CA SER A 971 -9.86 -23.33 -0.76
C SER A 971 -9.87 -24.14 -2.09
N GLU A 972 -9.41 -23.52 -3.20
CA GLU A 972 -9.06 -24.24 -4.44
C GLU A 972 -8.00 -25.31 -4.14
N ASP A 973 -7.07 -24.99 -3.24
CA ASP A 973 -6.00 -25.90 -2.83
C ASP A 973 -6.55 -27.17 -2.14
N ALA A 974 -7.56 -27.07 -1.27
CA ALA A 974 -8.18 -28.28 -0.70
C ALA A 974 -8.79 -29.18 -1.79
N THR A 975 -9.48 -28.58 -2.77
CA THR A 975 -10.08 -29.30 -3.89
C THR A 975 -9.01 -29.95 -4.78
N GLU A 976 -7.95 -29.22 -5.08
CA GLU A 976 -6.80 -29.71 -5.84
C GLU A 976 -6.08 -30.85 -5.12
N GLY A 977 -5.90 -30.76 -3.81
CA GLY A 977 -5.24 -31.80 -3.01
C GLY A 977 -5.99 -33.12 -3.07
N VAL A 978 -7.32 -33.08 -2.93
CA VAL A 978 -8.17 -34.27 -3.08
C VAL A 978 -8.10 -34.84 -4.50
N ARG A 979 -8.14 -33.97 -5.52
CA ARG A 979 -8.05 -34.38 -6.94
C ARG A 979 -6.71 -35.02 -7.27
N ALA A 980 -5.60 -34.36 -6.92
CA ALA A 980 -4.25 -34.83 -7.17
C ALA A 980 -3.97 -36.17 -6.49
N PHE A 981 -4.47 -36.35 -5.25
CA PHE A 981 -4.41 -37.62 -4.54
C PHE A 981 -5.18 -38.74 -5.26
N ALA A 982 -6.39 -38.46 -5.76
CA ALA A 982 -7.20 -39.42 -6.51
C ALA A 982 -6.58 -39.78 -7.87
N GLU A 983 -5.89 -38.82 -8.50
CA GLU A 983 -5.24 -38.95 -9.81
C GLU A 983 -3.79 -39.46 -9.74
N HIS A 984 -3.24 -39.68 -8.53
CA HIS A 984 -1.85 -40.07 -8.29
C HIS A 984 -0.81 -39.14 -8.95
N ARG A 985 -1.04 -37.83 -8.87
CA ARG A 985 -0.11 -36.80 -9.37
C ARG A 985 0.24 -35.81 -8.27
N GLU A 986 1.28 -35.02 -8.51
CA GLU A 986 1.63 -33.90 -7.65
C GLU A 986 0.55 -32.80 -7.73
N PRO A 987 0.17 -32.19 -6.59
CA PRO A 987 -0.77 -31.08 -6.55
C PRO A 987 -0.15 -29.76 -7.02
N VAL A 988 -0.96 -28.91 -7.64
CA VAL A 988 -0.57 -27.56 -8.06
C VAL A 988 -1.26 -26.51 -7.20
N TRP A 989 -0.58 -26.05 -6.16
CA TRP A 989 -1.13 -25.05 -5.22
C TRP A 989 -1.14 -23.65 -5.80
N ARG A 990 -2.28 -22.97 -5.69
CA ARG A 990 -2.51 -21.59 -6.16
C ARG A 990 -2.63 -20.58 -5.02
N GLY A 991 -2.82 -21.03 -3.77
CA GLY A 991 -2.91 -20.15 -2.61
C GLY A 991 -4.18 -19.29 -2.56
N ARG A 992 -5.29 -19.83 -3.08
CA ARG A 992 -6.61 -19.20 -3.10
C ARG A 992 -7.72 -20.24 -2.98
#